data_AF-A0A819S0L0-F1
#
_entry.id   AF-A0A819S0L0-F1
#
_cell.length_a   1.000
_cell.length_b   1.000
_cell.length_c   1.000
_cell.angle_alpha   90.00
_cell.angle_beta   90.00
_cell.angle_gamma   90.00
#
_symmetry.space_group_name_H-M   'P 1'
#
loop_
_entity.id
_entity.type
_entity.pdbx_description
1 polymer ?
#
loop_
_entity_poly.entity_id
_entity_poly.type
_entity_poly.pdbx_seq_one_letter_code
_entity_poly.pdbx_strand_id
1 'polypeptide(L)'
;MTSSYLVTIPKAKLNLKTVKDFITGIFIDNSGSTSSQLVSIGKNVLETELSICQVIQFDYVILWNTSAKLCTNIETSTPQGGTSPMAIFHNESTKEAFNKSDVIVFVTDGEIDNSSVTQFATYTKDNLNKALVICIIVHKRLLRPSQINISVVAPLMMASNVLCLFYDGEIFYVLSSKGYISQFYKSSNDLTDYQKLTTLNINELFHNIKIPEYTKIPNDYIPIRDNEQDIIAIDFNKFLNNKNIDSILNLTENDWKILIQYGKISNKLHELRIFISHMKNDSIKIEKEKLKLNFNFKYSKQRDEIISNIIKLKLNETDNSIELLNQFRQQLHEISDQAKIEEIQYLEYININLHKIRQYWNNIQNLIHEQETGSYTINDFTFSSNRANRAKILTTIDDEYSDTIDILDHTNVPLFECAICMEQGPFILWLKQPINLDDTTNDFIINFPLEGNKNLINCIVSNPVCGYCAKSYINATTINNSNQLITLYRESCTGFIPLNWSIESNRKFTTHILYQILTGYKILHHIQMLLLSIIDDFKSNWFNQKIKDYFIKQIIENIFTTDSFSEEGNRMIFINALKEIIKKEDKLLQQPFNAVCRILNFNYIFHQINKEILIIILRKRFFLMCIENQCSKTKFSPEYLFIIKQDLYDILFDTLCGIPRQNSLKKIDINNEKLKKFLDKSYDSVMKSIDKFVENLDIDHLTVLPKETISFILYLLTTIREHDRPMKLYTNFTLKYQSVRENMQIEWSNFEKKVNENVFGYYHSKVATAIAGYAINLGKFSCSSKLFFNTEPLWRHDIDNKRINITILMNEIKENFNNKMKDYYGNVEPNNSSAHFLLHKTVANVLETKYSNDELINDYMIMDCMIDIGQTAGRRGNIYADDVFLKIVLTIEHYLKFRKTTKNMMKIDNEILSRSYEYKIRAELIASGMEYDENTNEILFESSKLKIPHMIELDKNKINFNQLKKRVQELYIASKINSNKDINQTCLNIEIKDFIEFGYQMNADDLLPIWA
;
A
#
# COMPACT_ATOMS: atom_id res chain seq x y z
N MET A 1 -55.69 -21.91 10.23
CA MET A 1 -54.83 -22.31 11.37
C MET A 1 -53.81 -21.21 11.57
N THR A 2 -53.86 -20.48 12.68
CA THR A 2 -52.85 -19.48 13.03
C THR A 2 -51.53 -20.22 13.28
N SER A 3 -50.46 -19.80 12.62
CA SER A 3 -49.13 -20.37 12.85
C SER A 3 -48.70 -20.12 14.30
N SER A 4 -47.94 -21.04 14.90
CA SER A 4 -47.60 -21.01 16.34
C SER A 4 -46.77 -19.80 16.77
N TYR A 5 -46.20 -19.05 15.83
CA TYR A 5 -45.37 -17.87 16.07
C TYR A 5 -46.10 -16.54 15.83
N LEU A 6 -47.29 -16.53 15.23
CA LEU A 6 -48.04 -15.32 14.89
C LEU A 6 -49.38 -15.31 15.62
N VAL A 7 -49.67 -14.20 16.31
CA VAL A 7 -50.89 -14.02 17.09
C VAL A 7 -51.61 -12.75 16.65
N THR A 8 -52.92 -12.84 16.49
CA THR A 8 -53.80 -11.70 16.27
C THR A 8 -54.53 -11.40 17.57
N ILE A 9 -54.31 -10.22 18.12
CA ILE A 9 -54.87 -9.79 19.40
C ILE A 9 -55.98 -8.78 19.10
N PRO A 10 -57.26 -9.09 19.36
CA PRO A 10 -58.34 -8.14 19.13
C PRO A 10 -58.23 -6.98 20.13
N LYS A 11 -58.35 -5.76 19.64
CA LYS A 11 -58.49 -4.58 20.49
C LYS A 11 -59.88 -4.59 21.12
N ALA A 12 -59.96 -4.45 22.44
CA ALA A 12 -61.24 -4.19 23.10
C ALA A 12 -61.85 -2.88 22.56
N LYS A 13 -63.17 -2.67 22.72
CA LYS A 13 -63.83 -1.40 22.36
C LYS A 13 -62.98 -0.23 22.88
N LEU A 14 -62.50 0.62 21.97
CA LEU A 14 -61.50 1.66 22.24
C LEU A 14 -62.04 2.62 23.31
N ASN A 15 -61.62 2.45 24.56
CA ASN A 15 -61.83 3.45 25.60
C ASN A 15 -60.79 4.56 25.37
N LEU A 16 -61.22 5.65 24.74
CA LEU A 16 -60.36 6.76 24.37
C LEU A 16 -60.21 7.74 25.54
N LYS A 17 -58.99 7.90 26.03
CA LYS A 17 -58.62 8.83 27.12
C LYS A 17 -57.67 9.89 26.59
N THR A 18 -57.70 11.10 27.15
CA THR A 18 -56.66 12.09 26.84
C THR A 18 -55.34 11.63 27.45
N VAL A 19 -54.20 12.00 26.88
CA VAL A 19 -52.88 11.52 27.36
C VAL A 19 -52.66 11.89 28.84
N LYS A 20 -53.17 13.05 29.30
CA LYS A 20 -53.13 13.45 30.72
C LYS A 20 -53.98 12.59 31.68
N ASP A 21 -54.93 11.80 31.16
CA ASP A 21 -55.78 10.93 32.00
C ASP A 21 -55.11 9.58 32.30
N PHE A 22 -53.92 9.35 31.74
CA PHE A 22 -53.08 8.18 31.98
C PHE A 22 -52.05 8.46 33.07
N ILE A 23 -51.49 7.41 33.68
CA ILE A 23 -50.33 7.57 34.56
C ILE A 23 -49.12 7.90 33.68
N THR A 24 -48.53 9.07 33.89
CA THR A 24 -47.47 9.63 33.04
C THR A 24 -46.12 9.63 33.77
N GLY A 25 -45.09 9.13 33.09
CA GLY A 25 -43.71 9.16 33.58
C GLY A 25 -42.78 9.83 32.60
N ILE A 26 -42.00 10.82 33.04
CA ILE A 26 -40.93 11.45 32.26
C ILE A 26 -39.55 11.03 32.78
N PHE A 27 -38.68 10.62 31.85
CA PHE A 27 -37.34 10.10 32.10
C PHE A 27 -36.33 10.98 31.37
N ILE A 28 -35.65 11.85 32.10
CA ILE A 28 -34.78 12.90 31.58
C ILE A 28 -33.32 12.52 31.77
N ASP A 29 -32.57 12.48 30.68
CA ASP A 29 -31.11 12.35 30.73
C ASP A 29 -30.52 13.56 31.45
N ASN A 30 -29.69 13.33 32.46
CA ASN A 30 -28.92 14.37 33.11
C ASN A 30 -27.41 14.08 33.05
N SER A 31 -27.00 13.34 32.02
CA SER A 31 -25.60 13.03 31.71
C SER A 31 -24.77 14.29 31.46
N GLY A 32 -23.44 14.15 31.45
CA GLY A 32 -22.54 15.28 31.24
C GLY A 32 -22.69 15.97 29.87
N SER A 33 -23.16 15.29 28.83
CA SER A 33 -23.39 15.90 27.49
C SER A 33 -24.44 17.01 27.53
N THR A 34 -25.43 16.87 28.43
CA THR A 34 -26.53 17.81 28.59
C THR A 34 -26.09 19.19 29.10
N SER A 35 -24.84 19.36 29.52
CA SER A 35 -24.26 20.66 29.86
C SER A 35 -24.01 21.56 28.64
N SER A 36 -24.13 21.02 27.43
CA SER A 36 -23.91 21.78 26.20
C SER A 36 -24.98 22.86 26.00
N GLN A 37 -24.58 24.08 25.58
CA GLN A 37 -25.51 25.21 25.39
C GLN A 37 -26.23 25.14 24.04
N LEU A 38 -27.55 25.20 24.01
CA LEU A 38 -28.34 25.42 22.79
C LEU A 38 -28.25 26.90 22.39
N VAL A 39 -27.51 27.18 21.31
CA VAL A 39 -27.21 28.54 20.84
C VAL A 39 -28.48 29.35 20.55
N SER A 40 -29.57 28.69 20.14
CA SER A 40 -30.85 29.32 19.84
C SER A 40 -31.46 30.05 21.04
N ILE A 41 -31.34 29.51 22.26
CA ILE A 41 -32.11 29.96 23.44
C ILE A 41 -31.21 30.37 24.61
N GLY A 42 -29.90 30.12 24.52
CA GLY A 42 -28.93 30.48 25.57
C GLY A 42 -29.05 29.63 26.85
N LYS A 43 -29.83 28.54 26.81
CA LYS A 43 -29.95 27.53 27.87
C LYS A 43 -29.10 26.32 27.57
N ASN A 44 -28.68 25.57 28.58
CA ASN A 44 -28.10 24.24 28.36
C ASN A 44 -29.19 23.22 27.97
N VAL A 45 -28.79 22.05 27.47
CA VAL A 45 -29.72 21.01 27.04
C VAL A 45 -30.58 20.52 28.21
N LEU A 46 -29.98 20.27 29.39
CA LEU A 46 -30.75 19.84 30.56
C LEU A 46 -31.81 20.87 30.97
N GLU A 47 -31.48 22.16 31.01
CA GLU A 47 -32.44 23.24 31.29
C GLU A 47 -33.60 23.25 30.30
N THR A 48 -33.32 22.91 29.05
CA THR A 48 -34.32 22.81 27.98
C THR A 48 -35.20 21.58 28.16
N GLU A 49 -34.63 20.43 28.51
CA GLU A 49 -35.35 19.20 28.83
C GLU A 49 -36.24 19.37 30.07
N LEU A 50 -35.73 19.99 31.14
CA LEU A 50 -36.48 20.27 32.38
C LEU A 50 -37.62 21.26 32.15
N SER A 51 -37.50 22.17 31.17
CA SER A 51 -38.59 23.10 30.83
C SER A 51 -39.84 22.37 30.31
N ILE A 52 -39.69 21.17 29.74
CA ILE A 52 -40.82 20.34 29.30
C ILE A 52 -41.69 19.96 30.52
N CYS A 53 -41.08 19.69 31.68
CA CYS A 53 -41.79 19.39 32.94
C CYS A 53 -42.52 20.60 33.53
N GLN A 54 -42.12 21.82 33.18
CA GLN A 54 -42.81 23.03 33.66
C GLN A 54 -44.12 23.26 32.92
N VAL A 55 -44.19 22.76 31.67
CA VAL A 55 -45.37 22.89 30.81
C VAL A 55 -46.38 21.77 31.06
N ILE A 56 -45.91 20.57 31.43
CA ILE A 56 -46.73 19.37 31.59
C ILE A 56 -46.47 18.75 32.96
N GLN A 57 -47.55 18.52 33.71
CA GLN A 57 -47.47 17.82 34.99
C GLN A 57 -47.37 16.31 34.75
N PHE A 58 -46.32 15.69 35.30
CA PHE A 58 -46.08 14.25 35.24
C PHE A 58 -46.27 13.60 36.62
N ASP A 59 -46.78 12.37 36.66
CA ASP A 59 -46.91 11.61 37.92
C ASP A 59 -45.55 11.16 38.46
N TYR A 60 -44.64 10.80 37.55
CA TYR A 60 -43.26 10.45 37.87
C TYR A 60 -42.27 11.28 37.05
N VAL A 61 -41.29 11.89 37.73
CA VAL A 61 -40.15 12.56 37.10
C VAL A 61 -38.87 11.85 37.51
N ILE A 62 -38.18 11.22 36.57
CA ILE A 62 -36.95 10.47 36.79
C ILE A 62 -35.80 11.18 36.11
N LEU A 63 -34.73 11.44 36.85
CA LEU A 63 -33.45 11.86 36.28
C LEU A 63 -32.54 10.65 36.18
N TRP A 64 -31.89 10.46 35.03
CA TRP A 64 -31.01 9.32 34.79
C TRP A 64 -29.72 9.73 34.09
N ASN A 65 -28.64 9.05 34.45
CA ASN A 65 -27.33 9.14 33.84
C ASN A 65 -26.65 7.76 33.92
N THR A 66 -25.57 7.60 34.69
CA THR A 66 -25.03 6.31 35.13
C THR A 66 -25.77 5.74 36.35
N SER A 67 -26.64 6.55 36.96
CA SER A 67 -27.56 6.24 38.06
C SER A 67 -28.94 6.81 37.71
N ALA A 68 -30.02 6.30 38.32
CA ALA A 68 -31.35 6.86 38.14
C ALA A 68 -32.00 7.14 39.50
N LYS A 69 -32.71 8.26 39.61
CA LYS A 69 -33.42 8.66 40.82
C LYS A 69 -34.74 9.38 40.51
N LEU A 70 -35.70 9.22 41.40
CA LEU A 70 -36.92 10.04 41.38
C LEU A 70 -36.55 11.49 41.75
N CYS A 71 -36.99 12.44 40.94
CA CYS A 71 -36.73 13.85 41.13
C CYS A 71 -37.87 14.51 41.90
N THR A 72 -37.59 15.01 43.10
CA THR A 72 -38.54 15.79 43.89
C THR A 72 -38.37 17.29 43.71
N ASN A 73 -37.21 17.76 43.21
CA ASN A 73 -36.94 19.16 42.93
C ASN A 73 -36.08 19.33 41.67
N ILE A 74 -36.74 19.70 40.57
CA ILE A 74 -36.18 19.88 39.23
C ILE A 74 -35.11 20.99 39.21
N GLU A 75 -35.29 22.07 39.96
CA GLU A 75 -34.44 23.28 39.91
C GLU A 75 -33.00 23.03 40.37
N THR A 76 -32.77 22.00 41.18
CA THR A 76 -31.45 21.68 41.74
C THR A 76 -30.63 20.71 40.89
N SER A 77 -31.16 20.33 39.73
CA SER A 77 -30.57 19.29 38.89
C SER A 77 -29.41 19.85 38.07
N THR A 78 -28.27 19.17 38.12
CA THR A 78 -27.09 19.51 37.32
C THR A 78 -26.69 18.37 36.37
N PRO A 79 -26.09 18.67 35.20
CA PRO A 79 -25.49 17.67 34.33
C PRO A 79 -24.35 16.93 35.04
N GLN A 80 -24.32 15.59 34.96
CA GLN A 80 -23.25 14.77 35.55
C GLN A 80 -23.27 13.32 35.02
N GLY A 81 -22.10 12.65 35.04
CA GLY A 81 -21.98 11.24 34.69
C GLY A 81 -22.06 10.95 33.18
N GLY A 82 -22.09 9.67 32.82
CA GLY A 82 -22.32 9.21 31.43
C GLY A 82 -23.78 8.85 31.14
N THR A 83 -24.07 8.45 29.90
CA THR A 83 -25.40 8.07 29.43
C THR A 83 -25.61 6.55 29.55
N SER A 84 -26.36 6.10 30.56
CA SER A 84 -26.70 4.68 30.75
C SER A 84 -28.18 4.50 31.12
N PRO A 85 -29.07 4.33 30.13
CA PRO A 85 -30.50 4.17 30.41
C PRO A 85 -30.83 2.93 31.27
N MET A 86 -29.86 2.01 31.42
CA MET A 86 -29.96 0.84 32.30
C MET A 86 -30.05 1.16 33.77
N ALA A 87 -29.54 2.31 34.18
CA ALA A 87 -29.67 2.75 35.55
C ALA A 87 -31.14 2.83 36.01
N ILE A 88 -32.09 3.09 35.10
CA ILE A 88 -33.53 3.13 35.37
C ILE A 88 -34.02 1.78 35.92
N PHE A 89 -33.50 0.68 35.38
CA PHE A 89 -33.93 -0.67 35.75
C PHE A 89 -33.12 -1.28 36.90
N HIS A 90 -31.94 -0.74 37.21
CA HIS A 90 -31.14 -1.16 38.37
C HIS A 90 -31.65 -0.58 39.69
N ASN A 91 -32.44 0.50 39.66
CA ASN A 91 -33.08 1.08 40.83
C ASN A 91 -34.57 0.67 40.85
N GLU A 92 -34.98 -0.07 41.89
CA GLU A 92 -36.35 -0.61 41.99
C GLU A 92 -37.42 0.49 41.99
N SER A 93 -37.19 1.64 42.63
CA SER A 93 -38.16 2.75 42.61
C SER A 93 -38.35 3.36 41.22
N THR A 94 -37.28 3.54 40.44
CA THR A 94 -37.40 4.08 39.07
C THR A 94 -37.95 3.05 38.09
N LYS A 95 -37.62 1.76 38.30
CA LYS A 95 -38.20 0.63 37.58
C LYS A 95 -39.70 0.50 37.84
N GLU A 96 -40.13 0.64 39.09
CA GLU A 96 -41.54 0.63 39.46
C GLU A 96 -42.29 1.80 38.80
N ALA A 97 -41.71 3.01 38.81
CA ALA A 97 -42.26 4.16 38.11
C ALA A 97 -42.40 3.91 36.60
N PHE A 98 -41.37 3.35 35.95
CA PHE A 98 -41.42 2.95 34.53
C PHE A 98 -42.53 1.92 34.26
N ASN A 99 -42.67 0.92 35.13
CA ASN A 99 -43.67 -0.14 34.97
C ASN A 99 -45.10 0.35 35.18
N LYS A 100 -45.33 1.23 36.16
CA LYS A 100 -46.65 1.81 36.47
C LYS A 100 -47.09 2.90 35.50
N SER A 101 -46.16 3.54 34.80
CA SER A 101 -46.50 4.57 33.80
C SER A 101 -47.20 3.92 32.60
N ASP A 102 -48.38 4.42 32.23
CA ASP A 102 -49.09 4.05 31.01
C ASP A 102 -48.55 4.82 29.80
N VAL A 103 -48.09 6.06 30.02
CA VAL A 103 -47.44 6.91 29.03
C VAL A 103 -46.03 7.24 29.50
N ILE A 104 -45.05 6.99 28.63
CA ILE A 104 -43.63 7.27 28.90
C ILE A 104 -43.17 8.41 28.02
N VAL A 105 -42.56 9.43 28.61
CA VAL A 105 -41.79 10.46 27.90
C VAL A 105 -40.31 10.24 28.21
N PHE A 106 -39.52 9.90 27.19
CA PHE A 106 -38.11 9.60 27.32
C PHE A 106 -37.30 10.68 26.62
N VAL A 107 -36.48 11.42 27.37
CA VAL A 107 -35.78 12.62 26.91
C VAL A 107 -34.28 12.41 27.00
N THR A 108 -33.54 12.74 25.93
CA THR A 108 -32.09 12.53 25.85
C THR A 108 -31.44 13.42 24.80
N ASP A 109 -30.16 13.73 25.00
CA ASP A 109 -29.27 14.32 23.98
C ASP A 109 -28.14 13.37 23.57
N GLY A 110 -27.91 12.32 24.36
CA GLY A 110 -26.78 11.43 24.24
C GLY A 110 -26.95 10.25 23.29
N GLU A 111 -25.82 9.55 23.11
CA GLU A 111 -25.68 8.35 22.30
C GLU A 111 -25.15 7.20 23.16
N ILE A 112 -25.54 5.97 22.84
CA ILE A 112 -25.02 4.77 23.49
C ILE A 112 -24.48 3.78 22.46
N ASP A 113 -23.51 2.97 22.88
CA ASP A 113 -22.93 1.93 22.03
C ASP A 113 -23.92 0.78 21.76
N ASN A 114 -23.65 -0.01 20.72
CA ASN A 114 -24.53 -1.10 20.29
C ASN A 114 -24.81 -2.14 21.38
N SER A 115 -23.83 -2.45 22.25
CA SER A 115 -24.01 -3.42 23.32
C SER A 115 -24.97 -2.88 24.39
N SER A 116 -24.85 -1.59 24.70
CA SER A 116 -25.77 -0.87 25.59
C SER A 116 -27.19 -0.81 25.02
N VAL A 117 -27.35 -0.64 23.70
CA VAL A 117 -28.67 -0.71 23.03
C VAL A 117 -29.32 -2.08 23.23
N THR A 118 -28.57 -3.16 23.00
CA THR A 118 -29.08 -4.53 23.15
C THR A 118 -29.41 -4.87 24.60
N GLN A 119 -28.59 -4.44 25.55
CA GLN A 119 -28.90 -4.56 26.97
C GLN A 119 -30.19 -3.79 27.29
N PHE A 120 -30.32 -2.54 26.84
CA PHE A 120 -31.51 -1.73 27.12
C PHE A 120 -32.79 -2.34 26.59
N ALA A 121 -32.74 -2.88 25.37
CA ALA A 121 -33.84 -3.63 24.78
C ALA A 121 -34.25 -4.86 25.58
N THR A 122 -33.29 -5.54 26.21
CA THR A 122 -33.58 -6.72 27.03
C THR A 122 -34.40 -6.35 28.27
N TYR A 123 -34.12 -5.22 28.92
CA TYR A 123 -34.90 -4.77 30.09
C TYR A 123 -36.25 -4.14 29.72
N THR A 124 -36.35 -3.49 28.55
CA THR A 124 -37.60 -2.83 28.13
C THR A 124 -38.60 -3.80 27.50
N LYS A 125 -38.14 -4.89 26.87
CA LYS A 125 -38.97 -5.83 26.07
C LYS A 125 -40.33 -6.17 26.71
N ASP A 126 -40.35 -6.56 27.99
CA ASP A 126 -41.59 -6.99 28.66
C ASP A 126 -42.42 -5.83 29.24
N ASN A 127 -41.87 -4.62 29.25
CA ASN A 127 -42.42 -3.42 29.88
C ASN A 127 -42.89 -2.35 28.86
N LEU A 128 -42.81 -2.63 27.56
CA LEU A 128 -43.23 -1.71 26.48
C LEU A 128 -44.73 -1.79 26.13
N ASN A 129 -45.51 -2.55 26.90
CA ASN A 129 -46.98 -2.55 26.84
C ASN A 129 -47.53 -1.24 27.42
N LYS A 130 -47.36 -0.14 26.67
CA LYS A 130 -47.72 1.23 27.06
C LYS A 130 -48.80 1.78 26.13
N ALA A 131 -49.59 2.71 26.62
CA ALA A 131 -50.58 3.43 25.81
C ALA A 131 -49.89 4.31 24.76
N LEU A 132 -48.80 4.97 25.15
CA LEU A 132 -47.96 5.77 24.26
C LEU A 132 -46.53 5.88 24.82
N VAL A 133 -45.53 5.73 23.94
CA VAL A 133 -44.14 6.07 24.25
C VAL A 133 -43.73 7.27 23.40
N ILE A 134 -43.29 8.34 24.05
CA ILE A 134 -42.83 9.59 23.43
C ILE A 134 -41.32 9.68 23.64
N CYS A 135 -40.55 9.61 22.56
CA CYS A 135 -39.10 9.76 22.58
C CYS A 135 -38.76 11.18 22.12
N ILE A 136 -38.07 11.96 22.95
CA ILE A 136 -37.70 13.35 22.66
C ILE A 136 -36.18 13.44 22.62
N ILE A 137 -35.65 13.79 21.46
CA ILE A 137 -34.21 14.03 21.26
C ILE A 137 -33.97 15.53 21.28
N VAL A 138 -33.21 16.00 22.25
CA VAL A 138 -32.88 17.42 22.38
C VAL A 138 -31.49 17.67 21.84
N HIS A 139 -31.38 18.46 20.78
CA HIS A 139 -30.07 18.77 20.18
C HIS A 139 -30.09 20.10 19.42
N LYS A 140 -28.92 20.65 19.14
CA LYS A 140 -28.77 21.81 18.23
C LYS A 140 -29.15 21.42 16.79
N ARG A 141 -29.79 22.34 16.04
CA ARG A 141 -30.09 22.24 14.59
C ARG A 141 -28.86 22.20 13.66
N LEU A 142 -27.70 21.72 14.12
CA LEU A 142 -26.49 21.62 13.30
C LEU A 142 -26.51 20.39 12.37
N LEU A 143 -27.22 19.34 12.77
CA LEU A 143 -27.33 18.09 12.01
C LEU A 143 -28.60 18.10 11.17
N ARG A 144 -28.56 17.48 10.00
CA ARG A 144 -29.79 17.18 9.24
C ARG A 144 -30.65 16.20 10.05
N PRO A 145 -31.99 16.23 9.93
CA PRO A 145 -32.84 15.28 10.65
C PRO A 145 -32.38 13.84 10.43
N SER A 146 -32.04 13.48 9.19
CA SER A 146 -31.54 12.16 8.82
C SER A 146 -30.28 11.68 9.57
N GLN A 147 -29.48 12.59 10.12
CA GLN A 147 -28.22 12.28 10.80
C GLN A 147 -28.36 12.18 12.32
N ILE A 148 -29.55 12.42 12.87
CA ILE A 148 -29.79 12.36 14.31
C ILE A 148 -29.58 10.92 14.78
N ASN A 149 -28.69 10.74 15.74
CA ASN A 149 -28.50 9.46 16.43
C ASN A 149 -29.66 9.23 17.39
N ILE A 150 -30.23 8.03 17.32
CA ILE A 150 -31.38 7.57 18.09
C ILE A 150 -31.07 6.32 18.91
N SER A 151 -29.79 5.97 19.09
CA SER A 151 -29.34 4.75 19.79
C SER A 151 -30.02 4.55 21.14
N VAL A 152 -30.12 5.60 21.94
CA VAL A 152 -30.78 5.57 23.26
C VAL A 152 -32.26 5.20 23.14
N VAL A 153 -32.97 5.77 22.18
CA VAL A 153 -34.43 5.60 22.05
C VAL A 153 -34.83 4.42 21.15
N ALA A 154 -33.89 3.84 20.39
CA ALA A 154 -34.15 2.74 19.46
C ALA A 154 -34.86 1.54 20.13
N PRO A 155 -34.46 1.08 21.35
CA PRO A 155 -35.19 0.02 22.04
C PRO A 155 -36.66 0.35 22.35
N LEU A 156 -36.95 1.62 22.64
CA LEU A 156 -38.31 2.09 22.96
C LEU A 156 -39.21 2.16 21.72
N MET A 157 -38.62 2.31 20.53
CA MET A 157 -39.34 2.29 19.24
C MET A 157 -40.03 0.95 18.95
N MET A 158 -39.75 -0.09 19.74
CA MET A 158 -40.40 -1.41 19.62
C MET A 158 -41.82 -1.45 20.19
N ALA A 159 -42.24 -0.47 20.98
CA ALA A 159 -43.62 -0.38 21.45
C ALA A 159 -44.61 -0.29 20.27
N SER A 160 -45.88 -0.63 20.54
CA SER A 160 -46.95 -0.62 19.53
C SER A 160 -47.29 0.80 19.09
N ASN A 161 -47.32 1.75 20.03
CA ASN A 161 -47.70 3.13 19.82
C ASN A 161 -46.57 4.07 20.26
N VAL A 162 -45.85 4.67 19.30
CA VAL A 162 -44.63 5.45 19.54
C VAL A 162 -44.64 6.75 18.76
N LEU A 163 -44.15 7.82 19.40
CA LEU A 163 -43.91 9.12 18.79
C LEU A 163 -42.48 9.57 19.08
N CYS A 164 -41.66 9.71 18.05
CA CYS A 164 -40.28 10.17 18.15
C CYS A 164 -40.17 11.60 17.65
N LEU A 165 -39.67 12.48 18.51
CA LEU A 165 -39.62 13.92 18.34
C LEU A 165 -38.17 14.40 18.40
N PHE A 166 -37.88 15.44 17.63
CA PHE A 166 -36.71 16.29 17.79
C PHE A 166 -37.15 17.61 18.40
N TYR A 167 -36.43 18.09 19.42
CA TYR A 167 -36.68 19.38 20.03
C TYR A 167 -35.40 20.22 20.03
N ASP A 168 -35.48 21.39 19.42
CA ASP A 168 -34.37 22.36 19.38
C ASP A 168 -34.45 23.43 20.48
N GLY A 169 -35.40 23.24 21.40
CA GLY A 169 -35.74 24.14 22.49
C GLY A 169 -36.84 25.17 22.18
N GLU A 170 -37.30 25.28 20.94
CA GLU A 170 -38.45 26.12 20.56
C GLU A 170 -39.58 25.29 19.96
N ILE A 171 -39.26 24.40 19.01
CA ILE A 171 -40.23 23.68 18.20
C ILE A 171 -39.99 22.18 18.30
N PHE A 172 -41.06 21.41 18.52
CA PHE A 172 -41.05 19.95 18.39
C PHE A 172 -41.29 19.56 16.94
N TYR A 173 -40.38 18.77 16.37
CA TYR A 173 -40.49 18.19 15.04
C TYR A 173 -40.73 16.69 15.14
N VAL A 174 -41.70 16.17 14.40
CA VAL A 174 -41.99 14.74 14.32
C VAL A 174 -40.95 14.08 13.41
N LEU A 175 -40.07 13.27 14.00
CA LEU A 175 -39.10 12.45 13.26
C LEU A 175 -39.74 11.16 12.75
N SER A 176 -40.48 10.48 13.64
CA SER A 176 -41.14 9.22 13.32
C SER A 176 -42.34 8.99 14.24
N SER A 177 -43.32 8.25 13.76
CA SER A 177 -44.54 7.87 14.46
C SER A 177 -44.99 6.47 14.04
N LYS A 178 -45.47 5.70 15.00
CA LYS A 178 -45.91 4.30 14.83
C LYS A 178 -47.15 4.05 15.67
N GLY A 179 -48.09 3.26 15.16
CA GLY A 179 -49.32 2.87 15.86
C GLY A 179 -50.40 3.94 15.78
N TYR A 180 -51.35 3.92 16.71
CA TYR A 180 -52.52 4.82 16.68
C TYR A 180 -52.17 6.32 16.59
N ILE A 181 -51.06 6.74 17.20
CA ILE A 181 -50.63 8.14 17.21
C ILE A 181 -50.27 8.66 15.80
N SER A 182 -49.94 7.78 14.86
CA SER A 182 -49.57 8.19 13.50
C SER A 182 -50.75 8.75 12.69
N GLN A 183 -51.98 8.55 13.16
CA GLN A 183 -53.19 9.18 12.58
C GLN A 183 -53.20 10.70 12.79
N PHE A 184 -52.64 11.17 13.91
CA PHE A 184 -52.57 12.58 14.26
C PHE A 184 -51.26 13.21 13.78
N TYR A 185 -50.15 12.46 13.89
CA TYR A 185 -48.83 12.94 13.53
C TYR A 185 -48.18 11.98 12.53
N LYS A 186 -48.21 12.31 11.25
CA LYS A 186 -47.61 11.47 10.21
C LYS A 186 -46.10 11.62 10.19
N SER A 187 -45.39 10.51 10.02
CA SER A 187 -43.95 10.54 9.74
C SER A 187 -43.68 11.19 8.39
N SER A 188 -42.66 12.06 8.32
CA SER A 188 -42.20 12.58 7.03
C SER A 188 -41.41 11.50 6.29
N ASN A 189 -41.63 11.37 4.98
CA ASN A 189 -40.80 10.54 4.10
C ASN A 189 -39.49 11.25 3.71
N ASP A 190 -39.39 12.55 3.99
CA ASP A 190 -38.24 13.38 3.66
C ASP A 190 -37.62 13.96 4.94
N LEU A 191 -36.47 13.40 5.33
CA LEU A 191 -35.68 13.80 6.50
C LEU A 191 -34.47 14.68 6.10
N THR A 192 -34.49 15.27 4.91
CA THR A 192 -33.38 16.14 4.44
C THR A 192 -33.34 17.50 5.13
N ASP A 193 -34.48 18.00 5.59
CA ASP A 193 -34.65 19.33 6.18
C ASP A 193 -35.76 19.34 7.25
N TYR A 194 -35.53 20.04 8.37
CA TYR A 194 -36.51 20.22 9.45
C TYR A 194 -37.78 20.94 8.98
N GLN A 195 -37.68 21.83 7.99
CA GLN A 195 -38.84 22.58 7.47
C GLN A 195 -39.89 21.69 6.81
N LYS A 196 -39.49 20.48 6.38
CA LYS A 196 -40.38 19.50 5.77
C LYS A 196 -41.04 18.58 6.81
N LEU A 197 -40.59 18.63 8.05
CA LEU A 197 -41.14 17.82 9.13
C LEU A 197 -42.41 18.44 9.68
N THR A 198 -43.33 17.58 10.14
CA THR A 198 -44.53 18.03 10.85
C THR A 198 -44.11 18.58 12.21
N THR A 199 -44.56 19.78 12.56
CA THR A 199 -44.35 20.36 13.89
C THR A 199 -45.47 19.95 14.83
N LEU A 200 -45.16 19.90 16.13
CA LEU A 200 -46.08 19.45 17.16
C LEU A 200 -46.17 20.46 18.31
N ASN A 201 -47.39 20.69 18.80
CA ASN A 201 -47.63 21.38 20.06
C ASN A 201 -47.82 20.36 21.19
N ILE A 202 -46.90 20.33 22.15
CA ILE A 202 -46.90 19.32 23.21
C ILE A 202 -48.11 19.43 24.14
N ASN A 203 -48.65 20.65 24.34
CA ASN A 203 -49.86 20.84 25.15
C ASN A 203 -51.09 20.24 24.48
N GLU A 204 -51.20 20.39 23.16
CA GLU A 204 -52.28 19.81 22.37
C GLU A 204 -52.23 18.27 22.40
N LEU A 205 -51.03 17.69 22.26
CA LEU A 205 -50.82 16.26 22.41
C LEU A 205 -51.37 15.75 23.76
N PHE A 206 -51.10 16.48 24.85
CA PHE A 206 -51.50 16.01 26.18
C PHE A 206 -52.98 16.23 26.53
N HIS A 207 -53.56 17.35 26.08
CA HIS A 207 -54.89 17.78 26.50
C HIS A 207 -56.01 17.44 25.52
N ASN A 208 -55.70 17.38 24.22
CA ASN A 208 -56.72 17.29 23.17
C ASN A 208 -56.74 15.94 22.46
N ILE A 209 -55.57 15.32 22.29
CA ILE A 209 -55.49 14.03 21.60
C ILE A 209 -55.91 12.91 22.55
N LYS A 210 -56.87 12.12 22.06
CA LYS A 210 -57.35 10.93 22.76
C LYS A 210 -56.73 9.69 22.15
N ILE A 211 -56.12 8.87 22.99
CA ILE A 211 -55.53 7.59 22.60
C ILE A 211 -56.24 6.44 23.34
N PRO A 212 -56.30 5.24 22.76
CA PRO A 212 -56.89 4.10 23.43
C PRO A 212 -56.02 3.60 24.58
N GLU A 213 -56.66 2.96 25.56
CA GLU A 213 -55.95 2.12 26.53
C GLU A 213 -55.16 1.02 25.80
N TYR A 214 -53.98 0.69 26.33
CA TYR A 214 -53.12 -0.29 25.69
C TYR A 214 -53.73 -1.69 25.78
N THR A 215 -53.60 -2.45 24.69
CA THR A 215 -53.92 -3.87 24.71
C THR A 215 -52.67 -4.63 25.11
N LYS A 216 -52.76 -5.46 26.16
CA LYS A 216 -51.62 -6.22 26.66
C LYS A 216 -51.16 -7.24 25.61
N ILE A 217 -49.97 -7.02 25.06
CA ILE A 217 -49.30 -7.99 24.18
C ILE A 217 -48.66 -9.06 25.07
N PRO A 218 -48.79 -10.36 24.75
CA PRO A 218 -48.11 -11.42 25.48
C PRO A 218 -46.60 -11.17 25.54
N ASN A 219 -45.99 -11.54 26.65
CA ASN A 219 -44.53 -11.50 26.78
C ASN A 219 -43.89 -12.31 25.64
N ASP A 220 -42.69 -11.91 25.21
CA ASP A 220 -41.97 -12.46 24.05
C ASP A 220 -42.53 -12.16 22.65
N TYR A 221 -43.70 -11.53 22.53
CA TYR A 221 -44.26 -11.14 21.24
C TYR A 221 -43.95 -9.67 20.92
N ILE A 222 -43.63 -9.39 19.65
CA ILE A 222 -43.37 -8.04 19.14
C ILE A 222 -44.51 -7.64 18.19
N PRO A 223 -45.12 -6.46 18.36
CA PRO A 223 -46.12 -5.96 17.43
C PRO A 223 -45.48 -5.62 16.08
N ILE A 224 -45.90 -6.33 15.04
CA ILE A 224 -45.50 -6.06 13.64
C ILE A 224 -46.56 -5.27 12.88
N ARG A 225 -47.84 -5.37 13.26
CA ARG A 225 -48.91 -4.50 12.76
C ARG A 225 -49.85 -4.09 13.87
N ASP A 226 -50.36 -2.88 13.74
CA ASP A 226 -51.32 -2.30 14.67
C ASP A 226 -52.44 -1.62 13.88
N ASN A 227 -53.54 -2.35 13.64
CA ASN A 227 -54.69 -1.85 12.89
C ASN A 227 -55.76 -1.32 13.85
N GLU A 228 -56.87 -0.80 13.32
CA GLU A 228 -57.98 -0.31 14.15
C GLU A 228 -58.63 -1.41 15.00
N GLN A 229 -58.68 -2.65 14.49
CA GLN A 229 -59.40 -3.76 15.13
C GLN A 229 -58.48 -4.73 15.88
N ASP A 230 -57.24 -4.90 15.43
CA ASP A 230 -56.34 -5.92 15.92
C ASP A 230 -54.87 -5.50 15.92
N ILE A 231 -54.10 -6.14 16.79
CA ILE A 231 -52.64 -6.09 16.82
C ILE A 231 -52.13 -7.45 16.34
N ILE A 232 -51.30 -7.43 15.29
CA ILE A 232 -50.60 -8.63 14.84
C ILE A 232 -49.22 -8.61 15.47
N ALA A 233 -48.95 -9.63 16.29
CA ALA A 233 -47.71 -9.76 17.02
C ALA A 233 -47.02 -11.09 16.70
N ILE A 234 -45.69 -11.08 16.78
CA ILE A 234 -44.85 -12.21 16.40
C ILE A 234 -43.89 -12.60 17.52
N ASP A 235 -43.80 -13.88 17.80
CA ASP A 235 -42.71 -14.44 18.60
C ASP A 235 -41.50 -14.61 17.69
N PHE A 236 -40.52 -13.71 17.81
CA PHE A 236 -39.36 -13.66 16.93
C PHE A 236 -38.52 -14.94 16.98
N ASN A 237 -38.38 -15.55 18.16
CA ASN A 237 -37.58 -16.77 18.30
C ASN A 237 -38.29 -17.97 17.67
N LYS A 238 -39.61 -18.10 17.84
CA LYS A 238 -40.38 -19.14 17.14
C LYS A 238 -40.40 -18.90 15.63
N PHE A 239 -40.46 -17.64 15.20
CA PHE A 239 -40.41 -17.25 13.79
C PHE A 239 -39.11 -17.70 13.11
N LEU A 240 -37.95 -17.44 13.71
CA LEU A 240 -36.65 -17.86 13.18
C LEU A 240 -36.49 -19.40 13.06
N ASN A 241 -37.28 -20.16 13.81
CA ASN A 241 -37.26 -21.62 13.79
C ASN A 241 -38.33 -22.22 12.86
N ASN A 242 -39.13 -21.40 12.18
CA ASN A 242 -40.20 -21.87 11.30
C ASN A 242 -39.63 -22.43 9.99
N LYS A 243 -40.24 -23.50 9.48
CA LYS A 243 -39.90 -24.11 8.19
C LYS A 243 -40.99 -23.94 7.11
N ASN A 244 -42.12 -23.33 7.47
CA ASN A 244 -43.26 -23.16 6.56
C ASN A 244 -43.14 -21.84 5.77
N ILE A 245 -42.72 -21.95 4.51
CA ILE A 245 -42.48 -20.83 3.59
C ILE A 245 -43.76 -20.04 3.28
N ASP A 246 -44.90 -20.71 3.07
CA ASP A 246 -46.15 -20.05 2.66
C ASP A 246 -46.62 -19.03 3.69
N SER A 247 -46.43 -19.35 4.98
CA SER A 247 -46.77 -18.45 6.08
C SER A 247 -45.88 -17.21 6.15
N ILE A 248 -44.64 -17.29 5.63
CA ILE A 248 -43.65 -16.21 5.64
C ILE A 248 -43.84 -15.29 4.43
N LEU A 249 -44.19 -15.85 3.27
CA LEU A 249 -44.46 -15.07 2.05
C LEU A 249 -45.64 -14.09 2.20
N ASN A 250 -46.50 -14.29 3.20
CA ASN A 250 -47.60 -13.37 3.54
C ASN A 250 -47.17 -12.14 4.36
N LEU A 251 -45.90 -12.05 4.77
CA LEU A 251 -45.36 -10.86 5.44
C LEU A 251 -45.11 -9.74 4.42
N THR A 252 -45.58 -8.55 4.78
CA THR A 252 -45.39 -7.33 3.99
C THR A 252 -43.97 -6.78 4.16
N GLU A 253 -43.54 -5.88 3.29
CA GLU A 253 -42.25 -5.19 3.43
C GLU A 253 -42.13 -4.47 4.79
N ASN A 254 -43.21 -3.87 5.29
CA ASN A 254 -43.23 -3.18 6.58
C ASN A 254 -43.09 -4.16 7.76
N ASP A 255 -43.68 -5.34 7.67
CA ASP A 255 -43.49 -6.40 8.68
C ASP A 255 -42.00 -6.77 8.76
N TRP A 256 -41.35 -6.95 7.60
CA TRP A 256 -39.92 -7.23 7.52
C TRP A 256 -39.07 -6.09 8.09
N LYS A 257 -39.40 -4.83 7.79
CA LYS A 257 -38.70 -3.68 8.37
C LYS A 257 -38.68 -3.72 9.90
N ILE A 258 -39.81 -4.03 10.53
CA ILE A 258 -39.92 -4.15 11.99
C ILE A 258 -39.13 -5.36 12.51
N LEU A 259 -39.23 -6.51 11.84
CA LEU A 259 -38.46 -7.72 12.21
C LEU A 259 -36.95 -7.49 12.14
N ILE A 260 -36.49 -6.78 11.12
CA ILE A 260 -35.08 -6.46 10.90
C ILE A 260 -34.60 -5.45 11.96
N GLN A 261 -35.37 -4.40 12.24
CA GLN A 261 -35.07 -3.45 13.34
C GLN A 261 -34.98 -4.19 14.68
N TYR A 262 -35.91 -5.09 14.96
CA TYR A 262 -35.87 -5.91 16.17
C TYR A 262 -34.63 -6.81 16.19
N GLY A 263 -34.31 -7.45 15.07
CA GLY A 263 -33.10 -8.26 14.92
C GLY A 263 -31.82 -7.45 15.18
N LYS A 264 -31.75 -6.20 14.72
CA LYS A 264 -30.62 -5.29 14.98
C LYS A 264 -30.51 -4.96 16.48
N ILE A 265 -31.60 -4.49 17.08
CA ILE A 265 -31.63 -4.09 18.49
C ILE A 265 -31.30 -5.28 19.41
N SER A 266 -31.86 -6.46 19.12
CA SER A 266 -31.66 -7.68 19.91
C SER A 266 -30.35 -8.42 19.59
N ASN A 267 -29.51 -7.88 18.70
CA ASN A 267 -28.29 -8.51 18.22
C ASN A 267 -28.50 -9.92 17.61
N LYS A 268 -29.63 -10.11 16.92
CA LYS A 268 -30.03 -11.34 16.20
C LYS A 268 -30.12 -11.18 14.69
N LEU A 269 -29.58 -10.09 14.16
CA LEU A 269 -29.63 -9.79 12.72
C LEU A 269 -28.93 -10.87 11.87
N HIS A 270 -27.85 -11.46 12.40
CA HIS A 270 -27.15 -12.58 11.78
C HIS A 270 -28.02 -13.84 11.69
N GLU A 271 -28.75 -14.19 12.76
CA GLU A 271 -29.69 -15.32 12.78
C GLU A 271 -30.82 -15.10 11.75
N LEU A 272 -31.37 -13.88 11.70
CA LEU A 272 -32.40 -13.50 10.74
C LEU A 272 -31.91 -13.59 9.29
N ARG A 273 -30.66 -13.20 9.03
CA ARG A 273 -30.01 -13.35 7.72
C ARG A 273 -29.89 -14.82 7.31
N ILE A 274 -29.40 -15.68 8.20
CA ILE A 274 -29.29 -17.12 7.91
C ILE A 274 -30.67 -17.68 7.58
N PHE A 275 -31.67 -17.33 8.39
CA PHE A 275 -33.06 -17.72 8.19
C PHE A 275 -33.60 -17.29 6.81
N ILE A 276 -33.45 -16.02 6.43
CA ILE A 276 -33.90 -15.52 5.12
C ILE A 276 -33.18 -16.20 3.95
N SER A 277 -31.87 -16.42 4.06
CA SER A 277 -31.11 -17.14 3.03
C SER A 277 -31.63 -18.57 2.87
N HIS A 278 -31.88 -19.29 3.97
CA HIS A 278 -32.50 -20.61 3.92
C HIS A 278 -33.89 -20.55 3.27
N MET A 279 -34.76 -19.63 3.68
CA MET A 279 -36.11 -19.52 3.11
C MET A 279 -36.10 -19.13 1.63
N LYS A 280 -35.18 -18.26 1.20
CA LYS A 280 -34.95 -17.92 -0.22
C LYS A 280 -34.59 -19.16 -1.02
N ASN A 281 -33.62 -19.94 -0.54
CA ASN A 281 -33.14 -21.13 -1.22
C ASN A 281 -34.22 -22.21 -1.30
N ASP A 282 -34.92 -22.46 -0.19
CA ASP A 282 -36.02 -23.43 -0.20
C ASP A 282 -37.15 -22.99 -1.14
N SER A 283 -37.48 -21.69 -1.18
CA SER A 283 -38.49 -21.15 -2.10
C SER A 283 -38.08 -21.34 -3.57
N ILE A 284 -36.82 -21.02 -3.90
CA ILE A 284 -36.28 -21.16 -5.26
C ILE A 284 -36.20 -22.63 -5.65
N LYS A 285 -35.73 -23.50 -4.76
CA LYS A 285 -35.62 -24.94 -4.99
C LYS A 285 -36.97 -25.57 -5.27
N ILE A 286 -37.97 -25.30 -4.42
CA ILE A 286 -39.34 -25.79 -4.60
C ILE A 286 -39.91 -25.33 -5.95
N GLU A 287 -39.71 -24.06 -6.32
CA GLU A 287 -40.22 -23.55 -7.59
C GLU A 287 -39.44 -24.10 -8.80
N LYS A 288 -38.11 -24.24 -8.71
CA LYS A 288 -37.27 -24.84 -9.75
C LYS A 288 -37.63 -26.31 -9.98
N GLU A 289 -37.89 -27.08 -8.92
CA GLU A 289 -38.35 -28.47 -9.03
C GLU A 289 -39.72 -28.55 -9.74
N LYS A 290 -40.68 -27.67 -9.40
CA LYS A 290 -41.96 -27.57 -10.12
C LYS A 290 -41.77 -27.23 -11.60
N LEU A 291 -40.95 -26.23 -11.91
CA LEU A 291 -40.68 -25.80 -13.29
C LEU A 291 -39.96 -26.89 -14.09
N LYS A 292 -39.02 -27.61 -13.48
CA LYS A 292 -38.29 -28.72 -14.10
C LYS A 292 -39.20 -29.89 -14.44
N LEU A 293 -40.20 -30.20 -13.60
CA LEU A 293 -41.20 -31.23 -13.88
C LEU A 293 -42.11 -30.86 -15.06
N ASN A 294 -42.32 -29.56 -15.29
CA ASN A 294 -43.17 -29.05 -16.36
C ASN A 294 -42.44 -28.87 -17.70
N PHE A 295 -41.11 -28.95 -17.72
CA PHE A 295 -40.31 -28.79 -18.94
C PHE A 295 -39.85 -30.14 -19.49
N ASN A 296 -40.14 -30.41 -20.76
CA ASN A 296 -39.80 -31.68 -21.39
C ASN A 296 -38.37 -31.65 -21.94
N PHE A 297 -37.42 -32.29 -21.24
CA PHE A 297 -36.05 -32.48 -21.72
C PHE A 297 -35.90 -33.78 -22.50
N LYS A 298 -35.94 -33.68 -23.82
CA LYS A 298 -35.73 -34.80 -24.74
C LYS A 298 -34.26 -34.92 -25.15
N TYR A 299 -33.67 -33.84 -25.66
CA TYR A 299 -32.35 -33.88 -26.32
C TYR A 299 -31.20 -33.67 -25.34
N SER A 300 -31.34 -32.81 -24.33
CA SER A 300 -30.30 -32.57 -23.32
C SER A 300 -29.98 -33.83 -22.50
N LYS A 301 -31.01 -34.61 -22.13
CA LYS A 301 -30.82 -35.89 -21.41
C LYS A 301 -30.07 -36.91 -22.25
N GLN A 302 -30.45 -37.04 -23.53
CA GLN A 302 -29.77 -37.95 -24.47
C GLN A 302 -28.30 -37.55 -24.66
N ARG A 303 -28.03 -36.25 -24.79
CA ARG A 303 -26.66 -35.70 -24.90
C ARG A 303 -25.80 -36.07 -23.70
N ASP A 304 -26.31 -35.87 -22.48
CA ASP A 304 -25.55 -36.14 -21.25
C ASP A 304 -25.25 -37.64 -21.07
N GLU A 305 -26.20 -38.52 -21.44
CA GLU A 305 -26.00 -39.97 -21.45
C GLU A 305 -24.91 -40.39 -22.44
N ILE A 306 -24.95 -39.84 -23.67
CA ILE A 306 -23.96 -40.10 -24.71
C ILE A 306 -22.57 -39.63 -24.26
N ILE A 307 -22.45 -38.42 -23.70
CA ILE A 307 -21.16 -37.90 -23.19
C ILE A 307 -20.64 -38.77 -22.05
N SER A 308 -21.50 -39.19 -21.11
CA SER A 308 -21.08 -40.10 -20.03
C SER A 308 -20.52 -41.42 -20.57
N ASN A 309 -21.16 -41.98 -21.60
CA ASN A 309 -20.69 -43.20 -22.26
C ASN A 309 -19.35 -42.99 -22.98
N ILE A 310 -19.17 -41.87 -23.70
CA ILE A 310 -17.89 -41.52 -24.33
C ILE A 310 -16.77 -41.42 -23.28
N ILE A 311 -17.03 -40.78 -22.14
CA ILE A 311 -16.04 -40.62 -21.07
C ILE A 311 -15.67 -41.96 -20.45
N LYS A 312 -16.67 -42.81 -20.14
CA LYS A 312 -16.43 -44.17 -19.61
C LYS A 312 -15.56 -45.00 -20.56
N LEU A 313 -15.84 -44.94 -21.87
CA LEU A 313 -15.06 -45.67 -22.87
C LEU A 313 -13.62 -45.13 -22.98
N LYS A 314 -13.43 -43.81 -22.95
CA LYS A 314 -12.08 -43.20 -23.00
C LYS A 314 -11.23 -43.51 -21.77
N LEU A 315 -11.84 -43.62 -20.60
CA LEU A 315 -11.11 -43.89 -19.36
C LEU A 315 -10.74 -45.36 -19.19
N ASN A 316 -11.44 -46.29 -19.85
CA ASN A 316 -11.31 -47.73 -19.61
C ASN A 316 -10.38 -48.49 -20.58
N GLU A 317 -9.69 -47.83 -21.51
CA GLU A 317 -8.62 -48.39 -22.40
C GLU A 317 -8.84 -49.86 -22.86
N THR A 318 -10.02 -50.20 -23.43
CA THR A 318 -10.27 -51.53 -24.03
C THR A 318 -10.30 -51.48 -25.56
N ASP A 319 -9.64 -52.40 -26.27
CA ASP A 319 -9.49 -52.38 -27.74
C ASP A 319 -10.81 -52.39 -28.55
N ASN A 320 -11.92 -52.91 -28.01
CA ASN A 320 -13.24 -52.86 -28.66
C ASN A 320 -13.97 -51.50 -28.55
N SER A 321 -13.35 -50.47 -27.96
CA SER A 321 -14.01 -49.20 -27.66
C SER A 321 -14.13 -48.23 -28.84
N ILE A 322 -13.31 -48.38 -29.89
CA ILE A 322 -13.18 -47.34 -30.94
C ILE A 322 -14.45 -47.22 -31.79
N GLU A 323 -15.03 -48.35 -32.21
CA GLU A 323 -16.23 -48.36 -33.05
C GLU A 323 -17.45 -47.81 -32.29
N LEU A 324 -17.64 -48.26 -31.04
CA LEU A 324 -18.71 -47.78 -30.15
C LEU A 324 -18.56 -46.27 -29.86
N LEU A 325 -17.33 -45.80 -29.71
CA LEU A 325 -17.03 -44.40 -29.44
C LEU A 325 -17.30 -43.51 -30.67
N ASN A 326 -17.06 -44.00 -31.89
CA ASN A 326 -17.46 -43.30 -33.11
C ASN A 326 -18.97 -43.26 -33.30
N GLN A 327 -19.69 -44.34 -32.96
CA GLN A 327 -21.16 -44.36 -32.98
C GLN A 327 -21.74 -43.31 -32.00
N PHE A 328 -21.24 -43.26 -30.76
CA PHE A 328 -21.69 -42.25 -29.79
C PHE A 328 -21.36 -40.82 -30.24
N ARG A 329 -20.22 -40.58 -30.90
CA ARG A 329 -19.90 -39.27 -31.48
C ARG A 329 -20.87 -38.86 -32.58
N GLN A 330 -21.23 -39.76 -33.46
CA GLN A 330 -22.22 -39.48 -34.50
C GLN A 330 -23.60 -39.15 -33.89
N GLN A 331 -24.04 -39.94 -32.91
CA GLN A 331 -25.28 -39.64 -32.17
C GLN A 331 -25.21 -38.29 -31.46
N LEU A 332 -24.06 -37.94 -30.87
CA LEU A 332 -23.86 -36.65 -30.22
C LEU A 332 -24.03 -35.50 -31.22
N HIS A 333 -23.42 -35.61 -32.41
CA HIS A 333 -23.52 -34.61 -33.48
C HIS A 333 -24.99 -34.40 -33.91
N GLU A 334 -25.77 -35.47 -34.05
CA GLU A 334 -27.16 -35.41 -34.53
C GLU A 334 -28.11 -34.66 -33.57
N ILE A 335 -27.80 -34.63 -32.27
CA ILE A 335 -28.67 -34.06 -31.23
C ILE A 335 -28.14 -32.78 -30.59
N SER A 336 -26.87 -32.42 -30.82
CA SER A 336 -26.17 -31.35 -30.09
C SER A 336 -26.86 -29.99 -30.26
N ASP A 337 -27.26 -29.65 -31.50
CA ASP A 337 -27.92 -28.37 -31.80
C ASP A 337 -29.31 -28.27 -31.16
N GLN A 338 -30.07 -29.36 -31.17
CA GLN A 338 -31.40 -29.43 -30.57
C GLN A 338 -31.32 -29.37 -29.05
N ALA A 339 -30.35 -30.09 -28.45
CA ALA A 339 -30.08 -30.02 -27.01
C ALA A 339 -29.71 -28.59 -26.58
N LYS A 340 -28.94 -27.87 -27.41
CA LYS A 340 -28.58 -26.47 -27.17
C LYS A 340 -29.80 -25.54 -27.24
N ILE A 341 -30.65 -25.69 -28.25
CA ILE A 341 -31.89 -24.90 -28.37
C ILE A 341 -32.82 -25.17 -27.18
N GLU A 342 -32.97 -26.43 -26.79
CA GLU A 342 -33.78 -26.87 -25.65
C GLU A 342 -33.28 -26.28 -24.33
N GLU A 343 -31.96 -26.26 -24.11
CA GLU A 343 -31.36 -25.59 -22.95
C GLU A 343 -31.68 -24.10 -22.95
N ILE A 344 -31.49 -23.38 -24.07
CA ILE A 344 -31.81 -21.95 -24.16
C ILE A 344 -33.28 -21.68 -23.79
N GLN A 345 -34.21 -22.47 -24.32
CA GLN A 345 -35.65 -22.33 -24.04
C GLN A 345 -36.01 -22.60 -22.57
N TYR A 346 -35.41 -23.63 -21.96
CA TYR A 346 -35.61 -23.91 -20.54
C TYR A 346 -35.17 -22.73 -19.67
N LEU A 347 -34.08 -22.06 -20.04
CA LEU A 347 -33.51 -20.97 -19.28
C LEU A 347 -34.38 -19.72 -19.34
N GLU A 348 -34.90 -19.38 -20.52
CA GLU A 348 -35.89 -18.31 -20.67
C GLU A 348 -37.12 -18.61 -19.81
N TYR A 349 -37.61 -19.85 -19.85
CA TYR A 349 -38.74 -20.30 -19.05
C TYR A 349 -38.48 -20.19 -17.54
N ILE A 350 -37.35 -20.68 -17.02
CA ILE A 350 -37.03 -20.57 -15.58
C ILE A 350 -36.91 -19.11 -15.17
N ASN A 351 -36.16 -18.29 -15.92
CA ASN A 351 -35.85 -16.93 -15.50
C ASN A 351 -37.10 -16.06 -15.39
N ILE A 352 -38.05 -16.22 -16.31
CA ILE A 352 -39.34 -15.53 -16.26
C ILE A 352 -40.12 -15.91 -14.99
N ASN A 353 -40.10 -17.19 -14.61
CA ASN A 353 -40.89 -17.70 -13.49
C ASN A 353 -40.22 -17.44 -12.12
N LEU A 354 -38.89 -17.56 -12.00
CA LEU A 354 -38.17 -17.33 -10.74
C LEU A 354 -37.95 -15.85 -10.41
N HIS A 355 -38.10 -14.94 -11.38
CA HIS A 355 -37.85 -13.50 -11.18
C HIS A 355 -38.63 -12.93 -9.99
N LYS A 356 -39.91 -13.30 -9.84
CA LYS A 356 -40.77 -12.78 -8.75
C LYS A 356 -40.29 -13.21 -7.36
N ILE A 357 -39.92 -14.48 -7.21
CA ILE A 357 -39.42 -15.03 -5.94
C ILE A 357 -38.07 -14.39 -5.59
N ARG A 358 -37.17 -14.28 -6.57
CA ARG A 358 -35.87 -13.63 -6.38
C ARG A 358 -36.04 -12.16 -6.00
N GLN A 359 -36.92 -11.43 -6.69
CA GLN A 359 -37.19 -10.03 -6.40
C GLN A 359 -37.70 -9.84 -4.98
N TYR A 360 -38.64 -10.68 -4.52
CA TYR A 360 -39.15 -10.62 -3.15
C TYR A 360 -38.03 -10.80 -2.10
N TRP A 361 -37.24 -11.86 -2.21
CA TRP A 361 -36.18 -12.13 -1.23
C TRP A 361 -34.99 -11.19 -1.33
N ASN A 362 -34.63 -10.73 -2.53
CA ASN A 362 -33.58 -9.74 -2.73
C ASN A 362 -33.98 -8.40 -2.11
N ASN A 363 -35.25 -8.00 -2.20
CA ASN A 363 -35.73 -6.82 -1.50
C ASN A 363 -35.54 -6.95 0.02
N ILE A 364 -35.88 -8.10 0.61
CA ILE A 364 -35.70 -8.34 2.06
C ILE A 364 -34.21 -8.37 2.45
N GLN A 365 -33.37 -9.02 1.66
CA GLN A 365 -31.91 -9.05 1.91
C GLN A 365 -31.30 -7.65 1.84
N ASN A 366 -31.77 -6.81 0.90
CA ASN A 366 -31.36 -5.41 0.81
C ASN A 366 -31.77 -4.64 2.07
N LEU A 367 -32.98 -4.83 2.60
CA LEU A 367 -33.43 -4.22 3.85
C LEU A 367 -32.52 -4.61 5.05
N ILE A 368 -32.11 -5.88 5.16
CA ILE A 368 -31.15 -6.31 6.20
C ILE A 368 -29.82 -5.59 6.04
N HIS A 369 -29.32 -5.55 4.80
CA HIS A 369 -28.01 -4.99 4.52
C HIS A 369 -27.94 -3.48 4.82
N GLU A 370 -29.01 -2.75 4.47
CA GLU A 370 -29.16 -1.33 4.85
C GLU A 370 -29.07 -1.14 6.37
N GLN A 371 -29.66 -2.04 7.16
CA GLN A 371 -29.65 -1.95 8.62
C GLN A 371 -28.30 -2.34 9.26
N GLU A 372 -27.56 -3.29 8.69
CA GLU A 372 -26.25 -3.70 9.23
C GLU A 372 -25.18 -2.64 9.08
N THR A 373 -25.21 -1.93 7.95
CA THR A 373 -24.22 -0.89 7.63
C THR A 373 -24.57 0.44 8.28
N GLY A 374 -25.86 0.66 8.53
CA GLY A 374 -26.34 1.81 9.25
C GLY A 374 -25.94 1.78 10.72
N SER A 375 -25.53 2.95 11.23
CA SER A 375 -25.52 3.26 12.65
C SER A 375 -26.95 3.25 13.23
N TYR A 376 -27.13 3.70 14.48
CA TYR A 376 -28.47 4.00 15.01
C TYR A 376 -28.86 5.44 14.68
N THR A 377 -28.80 5.86 13.41
CA THR A 377 -29.39 7.15 13.00
C THR A 377 -30.87 6.97 12.64
N ILE A 378 -31.65 8.05 12.68
CA ILE A 378 -33.06 8.00 12.28
C ILE A 378 -33.20 7.52 10.83
N ASN A 379 -32.29 7.91 9.93
CA ASN A 379 -32.33 7.54 8.52
C ASN A 379 -32.04 6.05 8.29
N ASP A 380 -31.09 5.52 9.06
CA ASP A 380 -30.83 4.08 9.10
C ASP A 380 -32.07 3.36 9.60
N PHE A 381 -32.71 3.87 10.67
CA PHE A 381 -33.92 3.27 11.22
C PHE A 381 -35.16 3.38 10.32
N THR A 382 -35.26 4.40 9.46
CA THR A 382 -36.39 4.62 8.53
C THR A 382 -36.20 4.01 7.13
N PHE A 383 -35.13 3.23 6.88
CA PHE A 383 -34.85 2.55 5.60
C PHE A 383 -34.71 3.50 4.39
N SER A 384 -34.14 4.69 4.60
CA SER A 384 -33.86 5.64 3.52
C SER A 384 -32.41 5.46 3.00
N SER A 385 -32.28 4.54 2.05
CA SER A 385 -31.14 4.20 1.16
C SER A 385 -29.74 4.68 1.55
N ASN A 386 -28.83 3.74 1.88
CA ASN A 386 -27.40 4.01 1.82
C ASN A 386 -26.56 2.88 1.20
N ARG A 387 -25.58 3.35 0.43
CA ARG A 387 -24.74 2.71 -0.60
C ARG A 387 -23.62 1.80 -0.06
N ALA A 388 -23.70 1.28 1.15
CA ALA A 388 -22.57 0.62 1.80
C ALA A 388 -22.46 -0.89 1.51
N ASN A 389 -22.54 -1.26 0.23
CA ASN A 389 -22.11 -2.58 -0.22
C ASN A 389 -20.61 -2.73 0.04
N ARG A 390 -20.21 -3.80 0.73
CA ARG A 390 -19.15 -4.77 0.35
C ARG A 390 -18.35 -5.30 1.54
N ALA A 391 -18.77 -6.45 2.04
CA ALA A 391 -17.90 -7.59 2.33
C ALA A 391 -18.79 -8.75 2.75
N LYS A 392 -18.92 -9.79 1.92
CA LYS A 392 -19.67 -11.02 2.23
C LYS A 392 -18.73 -12.20 1.99
N ILE A 393 -18.78 -13.19 2.86
CA ILE A 393 -18.22 -14.52 2.56
C ILE A 393 -19.27 -15.21 1.68
N LEU A 394 -18.87 -15.78 0.54
CA LEU A 394 -19.78 -16.62 -0.24
C LEU A 394 -20.06 -17.87 0.57
N THR A 395 -21.23 -17.93 1.20
CA THR A 395 -21.72 -19.19 1.73
C THR A 395 -21.97 -20.11 0.54
N THR A 396 -21.53 -21.37 0.66
CA THR A 396 -21.68 -22.45 -0.34
C THR A 396 -23.13 -22.74 -0.77
N ILE A 397 -24.10 -21.98 -0.27
CA ILE A 397 -25.55 -22.09 -0.47
C ILE A 397 -26.13 -20.84 -1.17
N ASP A 398 -25.33 -19.92 -1.72
CA ASP A 398 -25.88 -18.83 -2.54
C ASP A 398 -26.36 -19.41 -3.89
N ASP A 399 -27.61 -19.85 -3.98
CA ASP A 399 -28.19 -20.55 -5.15
C ASP A 399 -28.37 -19.67 -6.42
N GLU A 400 -28.12 -18.36 -6.32
CA GLU A 400 -28.01 -17.50 -7.51
C GLU A 400 -26.95 -18.03 -8.50
N TYR A 401 -25.97 -18.80 -8.00
CA TYR A 401 -24.92 -19.40 -8.79
C TYR A 401 -25.31 -20.71 -9.47
N SER A 402 -26.08 -21.60 -8.82
CA SER A 402 -26.53 -22.86 -9.43
C SER A 402 -27.32 -22.62 -10.72
N ASP A 403 -28.02 -21.49 -10.79
CA ASP A 403 -28.78 -21.07 -11.95
C ASP A 403 -27.92 -20.46 -13.07
N THR A 404 -26.72 -19.93 -12.76
CA THR A 404 -25.77 -19.42 -13.79
C THR A 404 -24.96 -20.51 -14.47
N ILE A 405 -24.77 -21.66 -13.82
CA ILE A 405 -24.08 -22.84 -14.39
C ILE A 405 -24.88 -23.41 -15.58
N ASP A 406 -26.20 -23.25 -15.57
CA ASP A 406 -27.08 -23.71 -16.64
C ASP A 406 -27.08 -22.77 -17.87
N ILE A 407 -26.56 -21.53 -17.77
CA ILE A 407 -26.73 -20.44 -18.76
C ILE A 407 -25.36 -19.91 -19.25
N LEU A 408 -24.62 -20.72 -20.01
CA LEU A 408 -23.36 -20.28 -20.62
C LEU A 408 -23.52 -20.02 -22.11
N ASP A 409 -23.23 -18.79 -22.54
CA ASP A 409 -23.23 -18.40 -23.94
C ASP A 409 -21.82 -18.50 -24.53
N HIS A 410 -21.64 -19.31 -25.57
CA HIS A 410 -20.38 -19.50 -26.25
C HIS A 410 -20.31 -18.88 -27.66
N THR A 411 -21.25 -18.00 -28.00
CA THR A 411 -21.25 -17.27 -29.27
C THR A 411 -20.01 -16.40 -29.43
N ASN A 412 -19.50 -16.29 -30.65
CA ASN A 412 -18.34 -15.47 -31.03
C ASN A 412 -17.03 -15.80 -30.30
N VAL A 413 -16.92 -16.98 -29.67
CA VAL A 413 -15.70 -17.45 -29.00
C VAL A 413 -14.79 -18.16 -30.02
N PRO A 414 -13.45 -18.02 -29.97
CA PRO A 414 -12.54 -18.83 -30.76
C PRO A 414 -12.83 -20.33 -30.62
N LEU A 415 -12.76 -21.06 -31.72
CA LEU A 415 -13.00 -22.50 -31.75
C LEU A 415 -11.67 -23.28 -31.67
N PHE A 416 -11.74 -24.50 -31.13
CA PHE A 416 -10.66 -25.47 -31.16
C PHE A 416 -11.21 -26.90 -31.26
N GLU A 417 -10.36 -27.84 -31.66
CA GLU A 417 -10.73 -29.25 -31.78
C GLU A 417 -10.90 -29.90 -30.39
N CYS A 418 -12.13 -30.28 -30.06
CA CYS A 418 -12.44 -30.90 -28.78
C CYS A 418 -12.14 -32.40 -28.81
N ALA A 419 -11.41 -32.91 -27.82
CA ALA A 419 -11.11 -34.34 -27.72
C ALA A 419 -12.35 -35.21 -27.40
N ILE A 420 -13.45 -34.65 -26.90
CA ILE A 420 -14.68 -35.41 -26.61
C ILE A 420 -15.51 -35.57 -27.88
N CYS A 421 -16.04 -34.47 -28.42
CA CYS A 421 -16.88 -34.50 -29.62
C CYS A 421 -16.11 -34.60 -30.95
N MET A 422 -14.79 -34.35 -30.98
CA MET A 422 -13.95 -34.29 -32.20
C MET A 422 -14.36 -33.22 -33.21
N GLU A 423 -15.09 -32.21 -32.75
CA GLU A 423 -15.51 -31.07 -33.57
C GLU A 423 -14.83 -29.79 -33.10
N GLN A 424 -14.96 -28.74 -33.92
CA GLN A 424 -14.58 -27.38 -33.55
C GLN A 424 -15.58 -26.84 -32.53
N GLY A 425 -15.21 -26.88 -31.26
CA GLY A 425 -16.00 -26.38 -30.14
C GLY A 425 -15.45 -25.07 -29.57
N PRO A 426 -16.26 -24.31 -28.81
CA PRO A 426 -15.85 -23.05 -28.22
C PRO A 426 -14.77 -23.26 -27.17
N PHE A 427 -13.74 -22.43 -27.23
CA PHE A 427 -12.66 -22.43 -26.25
C PHE A 427 -13.15 -21.98 -24.87
N ILE A 428 -12.67 -22.65 -23.83
CA ILE A 428 -12.88 -22.32 -22.42
C ILE A 428 -11.56 -22.41 -21.67
N LEU A 429 -11.40 -21.62 -20.61
CA LEU A 429 -10.18 -21.68 -19.79
C LEU A 429 -10.42 -22.61 -18.60
N TRP A 430 -9.68 -23.71 -18.53
CA TRP A 430 -9.73 -24.63 -17.39
C TRP A 430 -8.77 -24.19 -16.29
N LEU A 431 -9.24 -24.27 -15.04
CA LEU A 431 -8.50 -23.80 -13.87
C LEU A 431 -8.42 -24.85 -12.76
N LYS A 432 -7.33 -24.82 -12.00
CA LYS A 432 -7.18 -25.52 -10.71
C LYS A 432 -6.89 -24.53 -9.59
N GLN A 433 -7.22 -24.92 -8.38
CA GLN A 433 -6.92 -24.16 -7.17
C GLN A 433 -5.39 -23.93 -7.03
N PRO A 434 -4.94 -22.74 -6.60
CA PRO A 434 -3.52 -22.51 -6.31
C PRO A 434 -3.05 -23.39 -5.16
N ILE A 435 -1.77 -23.75 -5.16
CA ILE A 435 -1.15 -24.56 -4.10
C ILE A 435 -1.23 -23.84 -2.76
N ASN A 436 -1.09 -22.50 -2.77
CA ASN A 436 -1.24 -21.65 -1.60
C ASN A 436 -2.31 -20.58 -1.87
N LEU A 437 -3.38 -20.55 -1.07
CA LEU A 437 -4.42 -19.52 -1.19
C LEU A 437 -3.91 -18.13 -0.78
N ASP A 438 -2.87 -18.03 0.05
CA ASP A 438 -2.30 -16.72 0.42
C ASP A 438 -1.67 -15.99 -0.78
N ASP A 439 -1.34 -16.72 -1.86
CA ASP A 439 -0.87 -16.13 -3.11
C ASP A 439 -1.93 -15.27 -3.81
N THR A 440 -3.21 -15.44 -3.47
CA THR A 440 -4.35 -14.69 -4.03
C THR A 440 -5.07 -13.82 -2.99
N THR A 441 -4.94 -14.12 -1.69
CA THR A 441 -5.68 -13.44 -0.62
C THR A 441 -4.83 -12.56 0.29
N ASN A 442 -3.53 -12.36 0.00
CA ASN A 442 -2.73 -11.40 0.75
C ASN A 442 -3.12 -9.94 0.40
N ASP A 443 -2.96 -9.03 1.37
CA ASP A 443 -3.35 -7.62 1.23
C ASP A 443 -2.71 -6.94 0.02
N PHE A 444 -1.49 -7.33 -0.36
CA PHE A 444 -0.79 -6.74 -1.49
C PHE A 444 -1.47 -7.10 -2.83
N ILE A 445 -1.86 -8.35 -3.03
CA ILE A 445 -2.57 -8.81 -4.23
C ILE A 445 -4.01 -8.27 -4.27
N ILE A 446 -4.65 -8.13 -3.10
CA ILE A 446 -5.98 -7.52 -3.00
C ILE A 446 -5.94 -6.05 -3.45
N ASN A 447 -4.94 -5.30 -2.98
CA ASN A 447 -4.76 -3.89 -3.34
C ASN A 447 -4.24 -3.68 -4.76
N PHE A 448 -3.43 -4.61 -5.27
CA PHE A 448 -2.76 -4.50 -6.58
C PHE A 448 -2.89 -5.79 -7.41
N PRO A 449 -4.11 -6.17 -7.81
CA PRO A 449 -4.37 -7.45 -8.47
C PRO A 449 -3.71 -7.55 -9.85
N LEU A 450 -3.42 -6.42 -10.50
CA LEU A 450 -2.67 -6.37 -11.76
C LEU A 450 -1.16 -6.57 -11.59
N GLU A 451 -0.62 -6.57 -10.38
CA GLU A 451 0.79 -6.93 -10.15
C GLU A 451 1.02 -8.42 -10.43
N GLY A 452 -0.01 -9.23 -10.15
CA GLY A 452 -0.01 -10.68 -10.34
C GLY A 452 0.93 -11.42 -9.40
N ASN A 453 0.94 -12.74 -9.51
CA ASN A 453 1.85 -13.60 -8.77
C ASN A 453 2.27 -14.77 -9.67
N LYS A 454 3.59 -14.96 -9.82
CA LYS A 454 4.16 -15.99 -10.72
C LYS A 454 3.70 -17.40 -10.36
N ASN A 455 3.41 -17.68 -9.08
CA ASN A 455 2.92 -18.98 -8.62
C ASN A 455 1.53 -19.32 -9.19
N LEU A 456 0.74 -18.30 -9.56
CA LEU A 456 -0.63 -18.47 -10.05
C LEU A 456 -0.71 -18.86 -11.52
N ILE A 457 0.39 -18.77 -12.28
CA ILE A 457 0.45 -19.21 -13.69
C ILE A 457 0.07 -20.70 -13.79
N ASN A 458 0.44 -21.48 -12.79
CA ASN A 458 0.13 -22.91 -12.70
C ASN A 458 -1.36 -23.19 -12.44
N CYS A 459 -2.19 -22.19 -12.16
CA CYS A 459 -3.63 -22.39 -12.00
C CYS A 459 -4.31 -22.69 -13.34
N ILE A 460 -3.73 -22.28 -14.48
CA ILE A 460 -4.25 -22.59 -15.80
C ILE A 460 -3.82 -24.01 -16.17
N VAL A 461 -4.78 -24.87 -16.51
CA VAL A 461 -4.53 -26.27 -16.90
C VAL A 461 -4.97 -26.53 -18.33
N SER A 462 -4.24 -27.40 -19.02
CA SER A 462 -4.62 -27.84 -20.36
C SER A 462 -5.71 -28.90 -20.26
N ASN A 463 -6.84 -28.69 -20.92
CA ASN A 463 -7.86 -29.71 -21.06
C ASN A 463 -8.60 -29.52 -22.39
N PRO A 464 -8.49 -30.46 -23.35
CA PRO A 464 -9.04 -30.32 -24.68
C PRO A 464 -10.56 -30.59 -24.72
N VAL A 465 -11.30 -30.01 -23.78
CA VAL A 465 -12.76 -30.14 -23.64
C VAL A 465 -13.38 -28.77 -23.90
N CYS A 466 -14.23 -28.67 -24.92
CA CYS A 466 -14.86 -27.42 -25.32
C CYS A 466 -15.99 -27.02 -24.37
N GLY A 467 -16.43 -25.77 -24.45
CA GLY A 467 -17.50 -25.22 -23.61
C GLY A 467 -18.79 -26.04 -23.64
N TYR A 468 -19.17 -26.59 -24.80
CA TYR A 468 -20.37 -27.43 -24.93
C TYR A 468 -20.25 -28.79 -24.21
N CYS A 469 -19.05 -29.35 -24.13
CA CYS A 469 -18.81 -30.64 -23.47
C CYS A 469 -18.43 -30.48 -21.98
N ALA A 470 -18.04 -29.28 -21.54
CA ALA A 470 -17.42 -29.03 -20.25
C ALA A 470 -18.30 -29.41 -19.05
N LYS A 471 -19.58 -29.05 -19.11
CA LYS A 471 -20.53 -29.30 -18.02
C LYS A 471 -20.79 -30.80 -17.84
N SER A 472 -21.13 -31.49 -18.92
CA SER A 472 -21.35 -32.94 -18.91
C SER A 472 -20.07 -33.69 -18.53
N TYR A 473 -18.90 -33.17 -18.93
CA TYR A 473 -17.60 -33.69 -18.50
C TYR A 473 -17.39 -33.59 -16.98
N ILE A 474 -17.68 -32.43 -16.39
CA ILE A 474 -17.63 -32.26 -14.93
C ILE A 474 -18.57 -33.27 -14.28
N ASN A 475 -19.85 -33.29 -14.64
CA ASN A 475 -20.84 -34.19 -14.05
C ASN A 475 -20.42 -35.66 -14.10
N ALA A 476 -19.91 -36.13 -15.24
CA ALA A 476 -19.49 -37.52 -15.41
C ALA A 476 -18.26 -37.89 -14.58
N THR A 477 -17.35 -36.94 -14.34
CA THR A 477 -16.11 -37.19 -13.60
C THR A 477 -16.29 -37.09 -12.08
N THR A 478 -17.18 -36.23 -11.57
CA THR A 478 -17.46 -36.13 -10.12
C THR A 478 -18.23 -37.34 -9.57
N ILE A 479 -19.05 -38.00 -10.38
CA ILE A 479 -19.90 -39.13 -9.95
C ILE A 479 -19.07 -40.39 -9.62
N ASN A 480 -17.86 -40.54 -10.15
CA ASN A 480 -17.06 -41.77 -10.03
C ASN A 480 -16.11 -41.81 -8.79
N ASN A 481 -16.54 -41.25 -7.64
CA ASN A 481 -16.00 -41.47 -6.28
C ASN A 481 -14.70 -40.76 -5.79
N SER A 482 -14.13 -39.77 -6.48
CA SER A 482 -12.93 -39.07 -5.97
C SER A 482 -13.15 -37.64 -5.42
N ASN A 483 -14.37 -37.06 -5.50
CA ASN A 483 -14.63 -35.63 -5.21
C ASN A 483 -13.71 -34.63 -5.94
N GLN A 484 -12.84 -35.10 -6.84
CA GLN A 484 -11.79 -34.31 -7.47
C GLN A 484 -11.96 -34.40 -8.97
N LEU A 485 -12.27 -33.25 -9.58
CA LEU A 485 -12.30 -33.10 -11.03
C LEU A 485 -10.87 -33.25 -11.58
N ILE A 486 -10.71 -34.08 -12.61
CA ILE A 486 -9.44 -34.29 -13.31
C ILE A 486 -9.59 -33.90 -14.78
N THR A 487 -8.51 -33.42 -15.42
CA THR A 487 -8.47 -33.18 -16.87
C THR A 487 -8.37 -34.50 -17.64
N LEU A 488 -8.56 -34.47 -18.96
CA LEU A 488 -8.32 -35.66 -19.81
C LEU A 488 -6.86 -36.14 -19.75
N TYR A 489 -5.93 -35.28 -19.34
CA TYR A 489 -4.53 -35.61 -19.09
C TYR A 489 -4.25 -36.05 -17.65
N ARG A 490 -5.30 -36.29 -16.86
CA ARG A 490 -5.24 -36.72 -15.44
C ARG A 490 -4.59 -35.69 -14.51
N GLU A 491 -4.59 -34.41 -14.87
CA GLU A 491 -4.19 -33.33 -13.97
C GLU A 491 -5.37 -32.89 -13.09
N SER A 492 -5.13 -32.48 -11.85
CA SER A 492 -6.19 -31.94 -10.98
C SER A 492 -6.77 -30.66 -11.58
N CYS A 493 -8.10 -30.53 -11.57
CA CYS A 493 -8.82 -29.36 -12.02
C CYS A 493 -9.94 -29.04 -11.04
N THR A 494 -10.42 -27.80 -11.03
CA THR A 494 -11.49 -27.35 -10.13
C THR A 494 -12.70 -26.83 -10.92
N GLY A 495 -12.49 -26.25 -12.10
CA GLY A 495 -13.57 -25.78 -12.95
C GLY A 495 -13.08 -25.14 -14.23
N PHE A 496 -13.98 -24.45 -14.93
CA PHE A 496 -13.67 -23.73 -16.16
C PHE A 496 -14.30 -22.34 -16.20
N ILE A 497 -13.83 -21.51 -17.13
CA ILE A 497 -14.30 -20.15 -17.38
C ILE A 497 -14.71 -20.02 -18.87
N PRO A 498 -15.93 -19.55 -19.17
CA PRO A 498 -16.32 -19.15 -20.51
C PRO A 498 -15.57 -17.88 -20.94
N LEU A 499 -15.26 -17.73 -22.24
CA LEU A 499 -14.51 -16.57 -22.75
C LEU A 499 -15.39 -15.39 -23.20
N ASN A 500 -16.68 -15.61 -23.52
CA ASN A 500 -17.58 -14.51 -23.94
C ASN A 500 -18.10 -13.73 -22.73
N TRP A 501 -17.38 -12.69 -22.31
CA TRP A 501 -17.75 -11.90 -21.12
C TRP A 501 -18.67 -10.74 -21.47
N SER A 502 -19.10 -10.57 -22.73
CA SER A 502 -20.15 -9.59 -23.07
C SER A 502 -21.50 -9.95 -22.44
N ILE A 503 -21.73 -11.24 -22.18
CA ILE A 503 -22.95 -11.77 -21.55
C ILE A 503 -22.85 -11.73 -20.02
N GLU A 504 -23.87 -11.19 -19.35
CA GLU A 504 -23.86 -11.03 -17.90
C GLU A 504 -23.83 -12.35 -17.13
N SER A 505 -24.52 -13.39 -17.62
CA SER A 505 -24.51 -14.72 -16.99
C SER A 505 -23.10 -15.32 -16.96
N ASN A 506 -22.36 -15.23 -18.08
CA ASN A 506 -20.97 -15.68 -18.17
C ASN A 506 -20.07 -14.93 -17.18
N ARG A 507 -20.23 -13.61 -17.03
CA ARG A 507 -19.47 -12.82 -16.05
C ARG A 507 -19.77 -13.26 -14.62
N LYS A 508 -21.05 -13.46 -14.27
CA LYS A 508 -21.47 -13.92 -12.94
C LYS A 508 -20.93 -15.31 -12.62
N PHE A 509 -21.11 -16.26 -13.54
CA PHE A 509 -20.55 -17.60 -13.44
C PHE A 509 -19.03 -17.55 -13.26
N THR A 510 -18.33 -16.80 -14.11
CA THR A 510 -16.88 -16.70 -14.03
C THR A 510 -16.42 -16.12 -12.70
N THR A 511 -17.07 -15.05 -12.22
CA THR A 511 -16.72 -14.43 -10.95
C THR A 511 -16.87 -15.42 -9.79
N HIS A 512 -17.93 -16.23 -9.81
CA HIS A 512 -18.14 -17.30 -8.82
C HIS A 512 -17.05 -18.36 -8.86
N ILE A 513 -16.77 -18.89 -10.06
CA ILE A 513 -15.72 -19.90 -10.25
C ILE A 513 -14.37 -19.33 -9.81
N LEU A 514 -14.09 -18.06 -10.08
CA LEU A 514 -12.87 -17.41 -9.61
C LEU A 514 -12.83 -17.30 -8.07
N TYR A 515 -13.94 -17.02 -7.39
CA TYR A 515 -13.97 -17.03 -5.93
C TYR A 515 -13.76 -18.44 -5.36
N GLN A 516 -14.41 -19.45 -5.94
CA GLN A 516 -14.18 -20.82 -5.53
C GLN A 516 -12.71 -21.22 -5.71
N ILE A 517 -12.15 -20.98 -6.90
CA ILE A 517 -10.83 -21.48 -7.29
C ILE A 517 -9.72 -20.65 -6.69
N LEU A 518 -9.75 -19.33 -6.86
CA LEU A 518 -8.62 -18.50 -6.48
C LEU A 518 -8.67 -18.15 -4.99
N THR A 519 -9.83 -17.96 -4.37
CA THR A 519 -9.91 -17.35 -3.03
C THR A 519 -10.48 -18.26 -1.95
N GLY A 520 -10.83 -19.51 -2.30
CA GLY A 520 -11.49 -20.43 -1.36
C GLY A 520 -12.81 -19.89 -0.85
N TYR A 521 -13.64 -19.34 -1.75
CA TYR A 521 -14.96 -18.75 -1.49
C TYR A 521 -14.96 -17.36 -0.80
N LYS A 522 -13.82 -16.68 -0.71
CA LYS A 522 -13.79 -15.28 -0.24
C LYS A 522 -14.12 -14.31 -1.38
N ILE A 523 -15.06 -13.39 -1.19
CA ILE A 523 -15.36 -12.38 -2.22
C ILE A 523 -14.23 -11.35 -2.28
N LEU A 524 -13.61 -11.24 -3.44
CA LEU A 524 -12.64 -10.18 -3.76
C LEU A 524 -13.15 -9.33 -4.95
N HIS A 525 -13.24 -8.01 -4.78
CA HIS A 525 -13.85 -7.15 -5.80
C HIS A 525 -13.11 -7.11 -7.13
N HIS A 526 -11.81 -7.40 -7.09
CA HIS A 526 -10.93 -7.29 -8.25
C HIS A 526 -10.40 -8.65 -8.73
N ILE A 527 -11.07 -9.75 -8.40
CA ILE A 527 -10.60 -11.10 -8.76
C ILE A 527 -10.43 -11.31 -10.28
N GLN A 528 -11.26 -10.62 -11.07
CA GLN A 528 -11.17 -10.65 -12.53
C GLN A 528 -9.89 -9.96 -13.04
N MET A 529 -9.39 -8.94 -12.33
CA MET A 529 -8.12 -8.28 -12.64
C MET A 529 -6.94 -9.18 -12.27
N LEU A 530 -7.07 -9.95 -11.18
CA LEU A 530 -6.08 -10.96 -10.84
C LEU A 530 -6.01 -12.03 -11.94
N LEU A 531 -7.16 -12.54 -12.42
CA LEU A 531 -7.20 -13.44 -13.56
C LEU A 531 -6.55 -12.82 -14.80
N LEU A 532 -6.81 -11.54 -15.09
CA LEU A 532 -6.17 -10.83 -16.20
C LEU A 532 -4.64 -10.88 -16.09
N SER A 533 -4.08 -10.64 -14.90
CA SER A 533 -2.63 -10.72 -14.68
C SER A 533 -2.06 -12.13 -14.93
N ILE A 534 -2.82 -13.18 -14.55
CA ILE A 534 -2.43 -14.58 -14.74
C ILE A 534 -2.41 -14.91 -16.23
N ILE A 535 -3.49 -14.57 -16.96
CA ILE A 535 -3.60 -14.79 -18.41
C ILE A 535 -2.50 -14.05 -19.15
N ASP A 536 -2.27 -12.79 -18.76
CA ASP A 536 -1.26 -11.94 -19.36
C ASP A 536 0.15 -12.54 -19.20
N ASP A 537 0.45 -13.17 -18.06
CA ASP A 537 1.72 -13.84 -17.80
C ASP A 537 1.84 -15.25 -18.36
N PHE A 538 0.72 -15.91 -18.68
CA PHE A 538 0.69 -17.27 -19.17
C PHE A 538 1.26 -17.37 -20.59
N LYS A 539 2.20 -18.30 -20.79
CA LYS A 539 2.80 -18.64 -22.08
C LYS A 539 2.70 -20.15 -22.27
N SER A 540 1.93 -20.62 -23.25
CA SER A 540 1.89 -22.03 -23.65
C SER A 540 1.54 -22.18 -25.12
N ASN A 541 1.97 -23.29 -25.74
CA ASN A 541 1.73 -23.51 -27.17
C ASN A 541 0.24 -23.77 -27.49
N TRP A 542 -0.51 -24.36 -26.56
CA TRP A 542 -1.95 -24.65 -26.75
C TRP A 542 -2.83 -23.42 -26.54
N PHE A 543 -2.38 -22.46 -25.73
CA PHE A 543 -3.03 -21.18 -25.54
C PHE A 543 -2.40 -20.12 -26.45
N ASN A 544 -2.68 -20.25 -27.75
CA ASN A 544 -2.08 -19.39 -28.76
C ASN A 544 -2.41 -17.89 -28.55
N GLN A 545 -1.61 -17.02 -29.17
CA GLN A 545 -1.75 -15.57 -28.99
C GLN A 545 -3.13 -15.03 -29.41
N LYS A 546 -3.75 -15.60 -30.44
CA LYS A 546 -5.10 -15.19 -30.89
C LYS A 546 -6.18 -15.41 -29.83
N ILE A 547 -6.15 -16.56 -29.15
CA ILE A 547 -7.09 -16.88 -28.07
C ILE A 547 -6.81 -15.98 -26.85
N LYS A 548 -5.52 -15.78 -26.54
CA LYS A 548 -5.09 -14.89 -25.46
C LYS A 548 -5.56 -13.45 -25.67
N ASP A 549 -5.35 -12.90 -26.86
CA ASP A 549 -5.77 -11.53 -27.23
C ASP A 549 -7.29 -11.39 -27.17
N TYR A 550 -8.03 -12.39 -27.68
CA TYR A 550 -9.49 -12.42 -27.56
C TYR A 550 -9.93 -12.38 -26.10
N PHE A 551 -9.30 -13.17 -25.24
CA PHE A 551 -9.69 -13.23 -23.83
C PHE A 551 -9.33 -11.94 -23.08
N ILE A 552 -8.13 -11.40 -23.29
CA ILE A 552 -7.72 -10.09 -22.73
C ILE A 552 -8.70 -9.00 -23.14
N LYS A 553 -9.11 -8.97 -24.42
CA LYS A 553 -10.13 -8.04 -24.93
C LYS A 553 -11.46 -8.21 -24.21
N GLN A 554 -11.97 -9.44 -24.09
CA GLN A 554 -13.24 -9.71 -23.40
C GLN A 554 -13.22 -9.27 -21.94
N ILE A 555 -12.11 -9.44 -21.23
CA ILE A 555 -11.96 -8.95 -19.86
C ILE A 555 -11.95 -7.42 -19.85
N ILE A 556 -11.09 -6.77 -20.63
CA ILE A 556 -10.90 -5.31 -20.62
C ILE A 556 -12.19 -4.56 -21.00
N GLU A 557 -12.96 -5.08 -21.96
CA GLU A 557 -14.19 -4.44 -22.43
C GLU A 557 -15.39 -4.65 -21.48
N ASN A 558 -15.39 -5.70 -20.66
CA ASN A 558 -16.61 -6.12 -19.95
C ASN A 558 -16.50 -6.21 -18.41
N ILE A 559 -15.32 -6.04 -17.82
CA ILE A 559 -15.19 -6.04 -16.35
C ILE A 559 -15.28 -4.62 -15.77
N PHE A 560 -15.76 -4.55 -14.52
CA PHE A 560 -15.73 -3.33 -13.73
C PHE A 560 -14.49 -3.30 -12.85
N THR A 561 -13.90 -2.12 -12.72
CA THR A 561 -12.79 -1.79 -11.82
C THR A 561 -13.02 -0.39 -11.23
N THR A 562 -12.05 0.16 -10.52
CA THR A 562 -12.01 1.56 -10.11
C THR A 562 -11.13 2.38 -11.04
N ASP A 563 -11.31 3.70 -11.03
CA ASP A 563 -10.43 4.65 -11.72
C ASP A 563 -9.00 4.71 -11.18
N SER A 564 -8.65 3.91 -10.18
CA SER A 564 -7.30 3.77 -9.60
C SER A 564 -6.68 2.38 -9.82
N PHE A 565 -7.45 1.40 -10.30
CA PHE A 565 -7.09 -0.02 -10.33
C PHE A 565 -6.81 -0.66 -8.94
N SER A 566 -7.20 0.01 -7.85
CA SER A 566 -7.18 -0.49 -6.47
C SER A 566 -8.60 -0.57 -5.89
N GLU A 567 -8.74 -0.94 -4.61
CA GLU A 567 -10.05 -0.94 -3.93
C GLU A 567 -10.68 0.46 -3.84
N GLU A 568 -9.84 1.50 -3.81
CA GLU A 568 -10.30 2.89 -3.69
C GLU A 568 -10.65 3.49 -5.05
N GLY A 569 -11.68 4.34 -5.10
CA GLY A 569 -11.99 5.16 -6.27
C GLY A 569 -13.35 4.86 -6.91
N ASN A 570 -13.58 5.51 -8.06
CA ASN A 570 -14.88 5.48 -8.73
C ASN A 570 -15.01 4.24 -9.59
N ARG A 571 -16.06 3.44 -9.35
CA ARG A 571 -16.33 2.23 -10.14
C ARG A 571 -16.67 2.57 -11.59
N MET A 572 -16.00 1.94 -12.53
CA MET A 572 -16.21 2.09 -13.97
C MET A 572 -15.77 0.83 -14.73
N ILE A 573 -16.08 0.75 -16.03
CA ILE A 573 -15.61 -0.34 -16.89
C ILE A 573 -14.08 -0.21 -17.08
N PHE A 574 -13.36 -1.33 -17.10
CA PHE A 574 -11.90 -1.37 -17.16
C PHE A 574 -11.30 -0.60 -18.33
N ILE A 575 -11.86 -0.70 -19.52
CA ILE A 575 -11.41 0.09 -20.68
C ILE A 575 -11.48 1.61 -20.44
N ASN A 576 -12.48 2.09 -19.70
CA ASN A 576 -12.61 3.51 -19.34
C ASN A 576 -11.61 3.89 -18.24
N ALA A 577 -11.40 3.00 -17.25
CA ALA A 577 -10.37 3.21 -16.23
C ALA A 577 -8.97 3.34 -16.85
N LEU A 578 -8.65 2.54 -17.89
CA LEU A 578 -7.37 2.64 -18.61
C LEU A 578 -7.18 4.04 -19.20
N LYS A 579 -8.22 4.60 -19.81
CA LYS A 579 -8.18 5.94 -20.40
C LYS A 579 -8.02 7.03 -19.35
N GLU A 580 -8.70 6.89 -18.22
CA GLU A 580 -8.70 7.91 -17.16
C GLU A 580 -7.44 7.88 -16.29
N ILE A 581 -6.85 6.71 -16.02
CA ILE A 581 -5.68 6.59 -15.14
C ILE A 581 -4.45 7.31 -15.71
N ILE A 582 -4.31 7.40 -17.04
CA ILE A 582 -3.22 8.15 -17.69
C ILE A 582 -3.30 9.65 -17.36
N LYS A 583 -4.51 10.19 -17.15
CA LYS A 583 -4.72 11.59 -16.73
C LYS A 583 -4.47 11.79 -15.23
N LYS A 584 -4.43 10.70 -14.46
CA LYS A 584 -4.25 10.68 -12.99
C LYS A 584 -2.90 10.04 -12.67
N GLU A 585 -1.83 10.69 -13.13
CA GLU A 585 -0.45 10.20 -13.02
C GLU A 585 -0.09 9.83 -11.57
N ASP A 586 -0.57 10.59 -10.58
CA ASP A 586 -0.39 10.32 -9.16
C ASP A 586 -0.94 8.95 -8.72
N LYS A 587 -2.16 8.61 -9.14
CA LYS A 587 -2.77 7.30 -8.86
C LYS A 587 -2.05 6.17 -9.58
N LEU A 588 -1.61 6.41 -10.83
CA LEU A 588 -0.86 5.44 -11.61
C LEU A 588 0.50 5.12 -10.96
N LEU A 589 1.20 6.14 -10.48
CA LEU A 589 2.50 5.98 -9.84
C LEU A 589 2.41 5.25 -8.48
N GLN A 590 1.24 5.25 -7.83
CA GLN A 590 1.01 4.45 -6.62
C GLN A 590 0.90 2.94 -6.90
N GLN A 591 0.63 2.53 -8.14
CA GLN A 591 0.56 1.13 -8.50
C GLN A 591 1.97 0.49 -8.50
N PRO A 592 2.12 -0.80 -8.20
CA PRO A 592 3.38 -1.53 -8.36
C PRO A 592 3.92 -1.49 -9.79
N PHE A 593 5.24 -1.70 -9.94
CA PHE A 593 5.92 -1.52 -11.23
C PHE A 593 5.34 -2.41 -12.34
N ASN A 594 5.09 -3.70 -12.07
CA ASN A 594 4.59 -4.61 -13.11
C ASN A 594 3.12 -4.29 -13.45
N ALA A 595 2.32 -3.92 -12.45
CA ALA A 595 0.97 -3.39 -12.67
C ALA A 595 0.98 -2.16 -13.60
N VAL A 596 1.88 -1.19 -13.39
CA VAL A 596 2.03 -0.02 -14.28
C VAL A 596 2.41 -0.45 -15.69
N CYS A 597 3.39 -1.35 -15.86
CA CYS A 597 3.75 -1.87 -17.19
C CYS A 597 2.55 -2.48 -17.92
N ARG A 598 1.73 -3.29 -17.21
CA ARG A 598 0.51 -3.88 -17.79
C ARG A 598 -0.52 -2.82 -18.16
N ILE A 599 -0.79 -1.86 -17.28
CA ILE A 599 -1.72 -0.75 -17.54
C ILE A 599 -1.27 0.07 -18.76
N LEU A 600 0.02 0.37 -18.89
CA LEU A 600 0.56 1.12 -20.02
C LEU A 600 0.50 0.30 -21.32
N ASN A 601 0.82 -0.99 -21.28
CA ASN A 601 0.67 -1.90 -22.41
C ASN A 601 -0.77 -1.97 -22.91
N PHE A 602 -1.74 -2.13 -22.00
CA PHE A 602 -3.15 -2.12 -22.39
C PHE A 602 -3.60 -0.76 -22.91
N ASN A 603 -3.10 0.35 -22.37
CA ASN A 603 -3.37 1.67 -22.95
C ASN A 603 -2.82 1.82 -24.38
N TYR A 604 -1.64 1.28 -24.66
CA TYR A 604 -1.10 1.25 -26.02
C TYR A 604 -1.99 0.43 -26.96
N ILE A 605 -2.36 -0.79 -26.56
CA ILE A 605 -3.15 -1.72 -27.38
C ILE A 605 -4.57 -1.18 -27.65
N PHE A 606 -5.26 -0.68 -26.63
CA PHE A 606 -6.68 -0.34 -26.72
C PHE A 606 -6.98 1.14 -27.02
N HIS A 607 -6.07 2.05 -26.66
CA HIS A 607 -6.28 3.50 -26.82
C HIS A 607 -5.23 4.16 -27.73
N GLN A 608 -4.24 3.43 -28.22
CA GLN A 608 -3.19 3.93 -29.11
C GLN A 608 -2.47 5.18 -28.55
N ILE A 609 -2.26 5.22 -27.23
CA ILE A 609 -1.53 6.32 -26.59
C ILE A 609 -0.10 6.38 -27.15
N ASN A 610 0.39 7.60 -27.38
CA ASN A 610 1.74 7.83 -27.90
C ASN A 610 2.80 7.11 -27.05
N LYS A 611 3.67 6.33 -27.71
CA LYS A 611 4.75 5.53 -27.07
C LYS A 611 5.64 6.38 -26.16
N GLU A 612 5.96 7.62 -26.56
CA GLU A 612 6.82 8.52 -25.79
C GLU A 612 6.21 8.87 -24.43
N ILE A 613 4.90 9.15 -24.39
CA ILE A 613 4.18 9.44 -23.15
C ILE A 613 4.24 8.24 -22.20
N LEU A 614 4.01 7.03 -22.73
CA LEU A 614 4.05 5.80 -21.94
C LEU A 614 5.45 5.54 -21.38
N ILE A 615 6.49 5.74 -22.19
CA ILE A 615 7.90 5.61 -21.77
C ILE A 615 8.23 6.61 -20.65
N ILE A 616 7.79 7.86 -20.75
CA ILE A 616 8.01 8.87 -19.71
C ILE A 616 7.36 8.44 -18.39
N ILE A 617 6.11 7.97 -18.42
CA ILE A 617 5.41 7.48 -17.22
C ILE A 617 6.14 6.27 -16.62
N LEU A 618 6.57 5.33 -17.46
CA LEU A 618 7.29 4.14 -16.99
C LEU A 618 8.63 4.50 -16.33
N ARG A 619 9.40 5.44 -16.91
CA ARG A 619 10.63 5.98 -16.31
C ARG A 619 10.36 6.61 -14.94
N LYS A 620 9.28 7.39 -14.82
CA LYS A 620 8.88 8.01 -13.56
C LYS A 620 8.54 6.95 -12.51
N ARG A 621 7.82 5.89 -12.90
CA ARG A 621 7.52 4.78 -11.99
C ARG A 621 8.76 4.00 -11.57
N PHE A 622 9.67 3.74 -12.52
CA PHE A 622 10.97 3.11 -12.25
C PHE A 622 11.75 3.93 -11.21
N PHE A 623 11.77 5.25 -11.36
CA PHE A 623 12.42 6.14 -10.38
C PHE A 623 11.81 5.99 -8.99
N LEU A 624 10.48 6.07 -8.89
CA LEU A 624 9.78 5.90 -7.62
C LEU A 624 10.05 4.53 -6.99
N MET A 625 10.15 3.46 -7.80
CA MET A 625 10.48 2.12 -7.34
C MET A 625 11.90 2.05 -6.75
N CYS A 626 12.87 2.73 -7.37
CA CYS A 626 14.22 2.82 -6.82
C CYS A 626 14.24 3.55 -5.46
N ILE A 627 13.40 4.59 -5.29
CA ILE A 627 13.20 5.26 -3.99
C ILE A 627 12.58 4.27 -2.98
N GLU A 628 11.51 3.56 -3.35
CA GLU A 628 10.85 2.57 -2.50
C GLU A 628 11.83 1.50 -2.01
N ASN A 629 12.69 1.02 -2.90
CA ASN A 629 13.71 0.01 -2.60
C ASN A 629 14.84 0.56 -1.70
N GLN A 630 15.28 1.81 -1.89
CA GLN A 630 16.20 2.45 -0.95
C GLN A 630 15.54 2.63 0.42
N CYS A 631 14.31 3.12 0.47
CA CYS A 631 13.55 3.29 1.71
C CYS A 631 13.35 1.96 2.45
N SER A 632 13.08 0.86 1.75
CA SER A 632 12.89 -0.46 2.38
C SER A 632 14.18 -0.99 3.00
N LYS A 633 15.33 -0.82 2.32
CA LYS A 633 16.65 -1.26 2.80
C LYS A 633 17.22 -0.38 3.90
N THR A 634 16.78 0.87 4.02
CA THR A 634 17.29 1.82 5.01
C THR A 634 16.53 1.77 6.35
N LYS A 635 15.40 1.06 6.44
CA LYS A 635 14.61 0.87 7.68
C LYS A 635 15.40 0.27 8.86
N PHE A 636 16.62 -0.22 8.63
CA PHE A 636 17.37 -1.05 9.57
C PHE A 636 18.41 -0.29 10.42
N SER A 637 18.99 0.84 9.97
CA SER A 637 19.81 1.78 10.78
C SER A 637 20.43 2.92 9.92
N PRO A 638 20.90 4.03 10.53
CA PRO A 638 21.72 5.04 9.82
C PRO A 638 23.00 4.49 9.18
N GLU A 639 23.58 3.43 9.75
CA GLU A 639 24.76 2.74 9.21
C GLU A 639 24.44 2.02 7.90
N TYR A 640 23.25 1.42 7.80
CA TYR A 640 22.78 0.79 6.56
C TYR A 640 22.54 1.81 5.45
N LEU A 641 22.05 3.01 5.79
CA LEU A 641 21.92 4.12 4.85
C LEU A 641 23.29 4.56 4.32
N PHE A 642 24.32 4.57 5.15
CA PHE A 642 25.69 4.85 4.70
C PHE A 642 26.20 3.81 3.71
N ILE A 643 25.99 2.52 3.98
CA ILE A 643 26.40 1.42 3.07
C ILE A 643 25.68 1.56 1.73
N ILE A 644 24.37 1.77 1.72
CA ILE A 644 23.60 1.92 0.48
C ILE A 644 24.05 3.16 -0.29
N LYS A 645 24.33 4.28 0.40
CA LYS A 645 24.89 5.46 -0.25
C LYS A 645 26.25 5.18 -0.85
N GLN A 646 27.11 4.46 -0.14
CA GLN A 646 28.42 4.06 -0.66
C GLN A 646 28.28 3.17 -1.89
N ASP A 647 27.37 2.19 -1.89
CA ASP A 647 27.07 1.36 -3.05
C ASP A 647 26.59 2.22 -4.23
N LEU A 648 25.66 3.16 -4.00
CA LEU A 648 25.17 4.08 -5.02
C LEU A 648 26.29 5.01 -5.55
N TYR A 649 27.19 5.48 -4.67
CA TYR A 649 28.36 6.26 -5.07
C TYR A 649 29.33 5.42 -5.90
N ASP A 650 29.60 4.18 -5.51
CA ASP A 650 30.47 3.26 -6.25
C ASP A 650 29.88 2.90 -7.62
N ILE A 651 28.55 2.86 -7.72
CA ILE A 651 27.81 2.71 -8.98
C ILE A 651 28.00 3.98 -9.84
N LEU A 652 27.71 5.16 -9.31
CA LEU A 652 27.83 6.43 -10.04
C LEU A 652 29.27 6.75 -10.46
N PHE A 653 30.25 6.45 -9.61
CA PHE A 653 31.67 6.70 -9.85
C PHE A 653 32.16 5.92 -11.07
N ASP A 654 31.79 4.64 -11.18
CA ASP A 654 32.08 3.82 -12.36
C ASP A 654 31.50 4.42 -13.65
N THR A 655 30.43 5.21 -13.53
CA THR A 655 29.69 5.79 -14.66
C THR A 655 30.20 7.14 -15.12
N LEU A 656 30.54 8.00 -14.16
CA LEU A 656 30.80 9.42 -14.39
C LEU A 656 32.28 9.79 -14.26
N CYS A 657 33.06 9.05 -13.47
CA CYS A 657 34.43 9.42 -13.11
C CYS A 657 35.46 8.32 -13.33
N GLY A 658 35.07 7.17 -13.90
CA GLY A 658 36.02 6.11 -14.23
C GLY A 658 37.25 6.71 -14.92
N ILE A 659 38.43 6.43 -14.37
CA ILE A 659 39.72 6.81 -14.98
C ILE A 659 39.60 6.54 -16.48
N PRO A 660 39.97 7.47 -17.37
CA PRO A 660 40.00 7.21 -18.80
C PRO A 660 41.08 6.16 -19.10
N ARG A 661 40.81 4.90 -18.78
CA ARG A 661 41.20 3.80 -19.67
C ARG A 661 40.32 4.02 -20.87
N GLN A 662 40.90 4.51 -21.95
CA GLN A 662 40.20 5.04 -23.13
C GLN A 662 39.15 4.10 -23.76
N ASN A 663 38.91 2.87 -23.26
CA ASN A 663 37.84 1.98 -23.73
C ASN A 663 37.11 1.14 -22.66
N SER A 664 37.14 1.47 -21.35
CA SER A 664 36.38 0.70 -20.33
C SER A 664 35.27 1.47 -19.62
N LEU A 665 34.61 2.42 -20.31
CA LEU A 665 33.28 2.88 -19.89
C LEU A 665 32.29 1.71 -20.02
N LYS A 666 32.26 0.81 -19.03
CA LYS A 666 31.10 -0.06 -18.80
C LYS A 666 29.97 0.87 -18.38
N LYS A 667 29.30 1.47 -19.38
CA LYS A 667 28.15 2.35 -19.20
C LYS A 667 27.14 1.61 -18.34
N ILE A 668 26.61 2.26 -17.30
CA ILE A 668 25.49 1.69 -16.55
C ILE A 668 24.28 1.68 -17.45
N ASP A 669 23.94 0.49 -17.92
CA ASP A 669 22.63 0.17 -18.42
C ASP A 669 21.86 -0.62 -17.35
N ILE A 670 20.64 -1.03 -17.70
CA ILE A 670 19.79 -1.84 -16.84
C ILE A 670 20.41 -3.23 -16.54
N ASN A 671 21.44 -3.66 -17.25
CA ASN A 671 22.12 -4.94 -17.08
C ASN A 671 23.36 -4.84 -16.16
N ASN A 672 23.64 -3.68 -15.59
CA ASN A 672 24.75 -3.50 -14.67
C ASN A 672 24.62 -4.38 -13.41
N GLU A 673 25.62 -5.21 -13.11
CA GLU A 673 25.62 -6.13 -11.96
C GLU A 673 25.41 -5.44 -10.60
N LYS A 674 25.97 -4.24 -10.41
CA LYS A 674 25.78 -3.49 -9.16
C LYS A 674 24.34 -2.94 -9.07
N LEU A 675 23.75 -2.50 -10.18
CA LEU A 675 22.34 -2.10 -10.22
C LEU A 675 21.41 -3.31 -9.95
N LYS A 676 21.74 -4.47 -10.52
CA LYS A 676 21.03 -5.73 -10.25
C LYS A 676 21.08 -6.07 -8.76
N LYS A 677 22.26 -5.98 -8.12
CA LYS A 677 22.40 -6.15 -6.67
C LYS A 677 21.63 -5.10 -5.86
N PHE A 678 21.57 -3.85 -6.35
CA PHE A 678 20.78 -2.79 -5.73
C PHE A 678 19.27 -3.11 -5.81
N LEU A 679 18.76 -3.56 -6.95
CA LEU A 679 17.34 -3.93 -7.11
C LEU A 679 16.98 -5.27 -6.45
N ASP A 680 17.98 -6.13 -6.22
CA ASP A 680 17.84 -7.41 -5.52
C ASP A 680 16.69 -8.25 -6.11
N LYS A 681 15.76 -8.77 -5.28
CA LYS A 681 14.63 -9.60 -5.71
C LYS A 681 13.70 -8.92 -6.72
N SER A 682 13.69 -7.59 -6.79
CA SER A 682 12.85 -6.85 -7.74
C SER A 682 13.39 -6.88 -9.16
N TYR A 683 14.69 -7.13 -9.34
CA TYR A 683 15.36 -7.03 -10.65
C TYR A 683 14.72 -7.92 -11.71
N ASP A 684 14.60 -9.22 -11.45
CA ASP A 684 14.08 -10.18 -12.42
C ASP A 684 12.61 -9.90 -12.79
N SER A 685 11.84 -9.36 -11.83
CA SER A 685 10.45 -8.99 -12.09
C SER A 685 10.35 -7.75 -12.98
N VAL A 686 11.17 -6.74 -12.67
CA VAL A 686 11.26 -5.50 -13.45
C VAL A 686 11.71 -5.79 -14.87
N MET A 687 12.75 -6.59 -15.05
CA MET A 687 13.25 -6.96 -16.38
C MET A 687 12.18 -7.70 -17.18
N LYS A 688 11.55 -8.73 -16.61
CA LYS A 688 10.45 -9.44 -17.28
C LYS A 688 9.33 -8.49 -17.73
N SER A 689 8.99 -7.51 -16.91
CA SER A 689 7.96 -6.52 -17.23
C SER A 689 8.40 -5.49 -18.27
N ILE A 690 9.69 -5.12 -18.28
CA ILE A 690 10.26 -4.27 -19.33
C ILE A 690 10.36 -5.05 -20.64
N ASP A 691 10.87 -6.28 -20.66
CA ASP A 691 10.96 -7.14 -21.85
C ASP A 691 9.60 -7.20 -22.56
N LYS A 692 8.55 -7.45 -21.78
CA LYS A 692 7.19 -7.50 -22.29
C LYS A 692 6.68 -6.15 -22.81
N PHE A 693 7.00 -5.06 -22.11
CA PHE A 693 6.63 -3.71 -22.53
C PHE A 693 7.33 -3.34 -23.85
N VAL A 694 8.62 -3.64 -23.95
CA VAL A 694 9.48 -3.43 -25.10
C VAL A 694 9.02 -4.27 -26.30
N GLU A 695 8.70 -5.55 -26.10
CA GLU A 695 8.14 -6.46 -27.11
C GLU A 695 6.82 -5.93 -27.68
N ASN A 696 5.88 -5.50 -26.82
CA ASN A 696 4.58 -4.98 -27.25
C ASN A 696 4.67 -3.65 -28.01
N LEU A 697 5.65 -2.81 -27.67
CA LEU A 697 5.84 -1.49 -28.26
C LEU A 697 6.80 -1.52 -29.45
N ASP A 698 7.48 -2.64 -29.72
CA ASP A 698 8.52 -2.77 -30.74
C ASP A 698 9.59 -1.66 -30.60
N ILE A 699 10.22 -1.61 -29.42
CA ILE A 699 11.30 -0.67 -29.07
C ILE A 699 12.48 -1.43 -28.46
N ASP A 700 13.53 -0.73 -28.01
CA ASP A 700 14.66 -1.34 -27.29
C ASP A 700 14.66 -0.96 -25.79
N HIS A 701 15.27 -1.80 -24.96
CA HIS A 701 15.47 -1.55 -23.52
C HIS A 701 16.14 -0.21 -23.25
N LEU A 702 17.14 0.16 -24.07
CA LEU A 702 17.86 1.42 -23.93
C LEU A 702 16.97 2.63 -24.28
N THR A 703 15.91 2.43 -25.07
CA THR A 703 14.90 3.47 -25.30
C THR A 703 14.04 3.67 -24.07
N VAL A 704 13.67 2.61 -23.34
CA VAL A 704 12.82 2.72 -22.14
C VAL A 704 13.60 3.30 -20.96
N LEU A 705 14.76 2.72 -20.63
CA LEU A 705 15.62 3.14 -19.53
C LEU A 705 17.02 3.46 -20.07
N PRO A 706 17.21 4.63 -20.70
CA PRO A 706 18.53 5.01 -21.17
C PRO A 706 19.47 5.18 -19.98
N LYS A 707 20.75 4.90 -20.21
CA LYS A 707 21.82 5.03 -19.22
C LYS A 707 21.81 6.39 -18.51
N GLU A 708 21.43 7.45 -19.22
CA GLU A 708 21.33 8.81 -18.68
C GLU A 708 20.25 8.91 -17.60
N THR A 709 19.08 8.31 -17.85
CA THR A 709 17.99 8.25 -16.88
C THR A 709 18.38 7.42 -15.65
N ILE A 710 19.01 6.26 -15.84
CA ILE A 710 19.46 5.41 -14.73
C ILE A 710 20.49 6.16 -13.87
N SER A 711 21.50 6.76 -14.50
CA SER A 711 22.54 7.52 -13.80
C SER A 711 21.96 8.70 -13.01
N PHE A 712 20.98 9.39 -13.58
CA PHE A 712 20.31 10.48 -12.92
C PHE A 712 19.47 10.04 -11.72
N ILE A 713 18.73 8.94 -11.86
CA ILE A 713 17.99 8.34 -10.75
C ILE A 713 18.94 8.01 -9.61
N LEU A 714 20.05 7.31 -9.91
CA LEU A 714 21.07 6.95 -8.92
C LEU A 714 21.64 8.19 -8.23
N TYR A 715 21.94 9.26 -8.98
CA TYR A 715 22.38 10.54 -8.42
C TYR A 715 21.36 11.09 -7.42
N LEU A 716 20.07 11.17 -7.79
CA LEU A 716 19.05 11.68 -6.88
C LEU A 716 18.94 10.85 -5.60
N LEU A 717 19.05 9.52 -5.69
CA LEU A 717 19.03 8.63 -4.53
C LEU A 717 20.19 8.90 -3.54
N THR A 718 21.35 9.36 -4.00
CA THR A 718 22.46 9.78 -3.10
C THR A 718 22.13 11.04 -2.30
N THR A 719 21.25 11.89 -2.81
CA THR A 719 20.89 13.17 -2.17
C THR A 719 19.83 13.02 -1.08
N ILE A 720 19.20 11.85 -0.95
CA ILE A 720 18.19 11.59 0.10
C ILE A 720 18.88 11.60 1.47
N ARG A 721 18.53 12.57 2.32
CA ARG A 721 19.13 12.75 3.66
C ARG A 721 18.25 12.21 4.79
N GLU A 722 16.95 12.17 4.60
CA GLU A 722 15.96 11.85 5.64
C GLU A 722 15.09 10.65 5.24
N HIS A 723 14.59 9.95 6.25
CA HIS A 723 13.56 8.93 6.07
C HIS A 723 12.20 9.58 5.91
N ASP A 724 11.86 9.94 4.67
CA ASP A 724 10.53 10.41 4.29
C ASP A 724 9.77 9.32 3.50
N ARG A 725 8.44 9.47 3.39
CA ARG A 725 7.62 8.56 2.55
C ARG A 725 8.08 8.64 1.09
N PRO A 726 8.19 7.52 0.35
CA PRO A 726 8.71 7.51 -1.04
C PRO A 726 8.03 8.51 -1.98
N MET A 727 6.71 8.63 -1.89
CA MET A 727 5.96 9.59 -2.72
C MET A 727 6.29 11.04 -2.35
N LYS A 728 6.45 11.36 -1.06
CA LYS A 728 6.86 12.71 -0.61
C LYS A 728 8.27 13.04 -1.12
N LEU A 729 9.19 12.07 -1.06
CA LEU A 729 10.52 12.22 -1.65
C LEU A 729 10.42 12.48 -3.15
N TYR A 730 9.66 11.66 -3.89
CA TYR A 730 9.44 11.85 -5.33
C TYR A 730 8.81 13.21 -5.66
N THR A 731 7.77 13.64 -4.92
CA THR A 731 7.14 14.96 -5.09
C THR A 731 8.13 16.09 -4.81
N ASN A 732 8.88 16.02 -3.71
CA ASN A 732 9.90 17.01 -3.39
C ASN A 732 10.98 17.09 -4.47
N PHE A 733 11.39 15.94 -5.02
CA PHE A 733 12.34 15.88 -6.13
C PHE A 733 11.77 16.48 -7.41
N THR A 734 10.55 16.12 -7.80
CA THR A 734 9.92 16.65 -9.01
C THR A 734 9.62 18.14 -8.92
N LEU A 735 9.32 18.67 -7.73
CA LEU A 735 9.19 20.11 -7.49
C LEU A 735 10.55 20.82 -7.57
N LYS A 736 11.61 20.22 -7.02
CA LYS A 736 12.96 20.80 -7.03
C LYS A 736 13.62 20.77 -8.42
N TYR A 737 13.26 19.80 -9.26
CA TYR A 737 13.84 19.59 -10.58
C TYR A 737 12.76 19.64 -11.67
N GLN A 738 12.12 20.80 -11.84
CA GLN A 738 10.97 20.99 -12.74
C GLN A 738 11.26 20.58 -14.21
N SER A 739 12.45 20.86 -14.74
CA SER A 739 12.84 20.45 -16.10
C SER A 739 12.89 18.93 -16.31
N VAL A 740 13.08 18.17 -15.23
CA VAL A 740 13.14 16.70 -15.22
C VAL A 740 11.74 16.10 -15.15
N ARG A 741 10.80 16.80 -14.52
CA ARG A 741 9.39 16.40 -14.35
C ARG A 741 8.67 16.18 -15.68
N GLU A 742 9.02 16.96 -16.70
CA GLU A 742 8.25 16.99 -17.96
C GLU A 742 8.70 15.90 -18.93
N ASN A 743 10.01 15.69 -19.14
CA ASN A 743 10.49 14.78 -20.19
C ASN A 743 11.53 13.74 -19.74
N MET A 744 12.04 13.79 -18.50
CA MET A 744 13.23 13.01 -18.08
C MET A 744 14.42 13.17 -19.06
N GLN A 745 14.43 14.24 -19.84
CA GLN A 745 15.51 14.57 -20.76
C GLN A 745 16.51 15.42 -20.00
N ILE A 746 17.75 14.96 -19.99
CA ILE A 746 18.82 15.57 -19.23
C ILE A 746 19.87 15.96 -20.23
N GLU A 747 20.18 17.25 -20.29
CA GLU A 747 21.36 17.70 -21.01
C GLU A 747 22.58 17.13 -20.28
N TRP A 748 23.15 16.07 -20.86
CA TRP A 748 24.12 15.21 -20.19
C TRP A 748 25.35 15.98 -19.69
N SER A 749 25.82 16.94 -20.49
CA SER A 749 26.93 17.85 -20.14
C SER A 749 26.66 18.63 -18.85
N ASN A 750 25.45 19.16 -18.68
CA ASN A 750 25.05 19.92 -17.50
C ASN A 750 24.82 19.03 -16.28
N PHE A 751 24.32 17.81 -16.48
CA PHE A 751 24.18 16.83 -15.41
C PHE A 751 25.52 16.33 -14.91
N GLU A 752 26.42 15.91 -15.80
CA GLU A 752 27.76 15.47 -15.45
C GLU A 752 28.49 16.54 -14.62
N LYS A 753 28.42 17.80 -15.07
CA LYS A 753 28.93 18.95 -14.32
C LYS A 753 28.31 19.06 -12.92
N LYS A 754 26.98 18.97 -12.78
CA LYS A 754 26.29 19.04 -11.48
C LYS A 754 26.62 17.86 -10.57
N VAL A 755 26.76 16.63 -11.08
CA VAL A 755 27.14 15.48 -10.26
C VAL A 755 28.59 15.62 -9.79
N ASN A 756 29.48 16.05 -10.67
CA ASN A 756 30.86 16.37 -10.32
C ASN A 756 30.95 17.46 -9.25
N GLU A 757 30.11 18.50 -9.33
CA GLU A 757 30.04 19.58 -8.34
C GLU A 757 29.46 19.13 -6.99
N ASN A 758 28.36 18.36 -6.99
CA ASN A 758 27.57 18.10 -5.77
C ASN A 758 27.87 16.77 -5.08
N VAL A 759 28.31 15.76 -5.83
CA VAL A 759 28.55 14.39 -5.30
C VAL A 759 30.04 14.10 -5.22
N PHE A 760 30.79 14.41 -6.27
CA PHE A 760 32.26 14.25 -6.27
C PHE A 760 33.00 15.52 -5.85
N GLY A 761 32.26 16.47 -5.25
CA GLY A 761 32.65 17.86 -5.02
C GLY A 761 34.15 18.04 -4.84
N TYR A 762 34.72 18.92 -5.67
CA TYR A 762 36.08 19.44 -5.52
C TYR A 762 37.25 18.48 -5.82
N TYR A 763 37.07 17.40 -6.58
CA TYR A 763 38.25 16.74 -7.19
C TYR A 763 38.81 17.48 -8.42
N HIS A 764 38.05 18.43 -9.00
CA HIS A 764 38.45 19.19 -10.19
C HIS A 764 38.02 20.67 -10.16
N SER A 765 38.05 21.35 -9.01
CA SER A 765 37.90 22.82 -9.01
C SER A 765 39.18 23.48 -9.54
N LYS A 766 39.26 23.61 -10.87
CA LYS A 766 39.96 24.56 -11.76
C LYS A 766 41.33 25.18 -11.41
N VAL A 767 41.96 25.02 -10.25
CA VAL A 767 43.29 25.60 -9.94
C VAL A 767 44.22 24.69 -9.13
N ALA A 768 43.73 23.62 -8.47
CA ALA A 768 44.64 22.72 -7.74
C ALA A 768 44.19 21.25 -7.80
N THR A 769 44.63 20.52 -8.83
CA THR A 769 44.99 19.09 -8.66
C THR A 769 46.23 18.93 -7.77
N ALA A 770 46.72 20.04 -7.21
CA ALA A 770 47.93 20.15 -6.48
C ALA A 770 47.70 19.89 -4.98
N ILE A 771 48.40 18.90 -4.44
CA ILE A 771 48.55 18.72 -2.99
C ILE A 771 49.42 19.88 -2.47
N ALA A 772 48.97 20.70 -1.52
CA ALA A 772 49.79 21.79 -1.01
C ALA A 772 51.06 21.20 -0.36
N GLY A 773 52.24 21.52 -0.88
CA GLY A 773 53.50 20.86 -0.46
C GLY A 773 53.93 21.15 0.99
N TYR A 774 53.18 22.01 1.70
CA TYR A 774 53.61 22.58 2.97
C TYR A 774 52.45 22.60 3.97
N ALA A 775 52.76 22.03 5.13
CA ALA A 775 51.97 21.92 6.35
C ALA A 775 50.88 20.82 6.39
N ILE A 776 51.08 19.86 7.32
CA ILE A 776 50.02 19.12 8.00
C ILE A 776 50.41 18.94 9.47
N ASN A 777 49.40 18.98 10.33
CA ASN A 777 49.44 18.53 11.71
C ASN A 777 49.13 17.01 11.81
N LEU A 778 50.16 16.15 11.71
CA LEU A 778 50.06 14.68 11.74
C LEU A 778 50.60 14.04 13.02
N GLY A 779 50.61 14.76 14.15
CA GLY A 779 51.26 14.27 15.36
C GLY A 779 52.70 13.85 15.06
N LYS A 780 53.04 12.55 15.20
CA LYS A 780 54.40 12.00 14.99
C LYS A 780 55.01 12.32 13.61
N PHE A 781 54.24 12.37 12.53
CA PHE A 781 54.75 12.51 11.15
C PHE A 781 54.78 13.93 10.59
N SER A 782 54.55 14.95 11.43
CA SER A 782 54.50 16.35 10.98
C SER A 782 55.89 16.90 10.64
N CYS A 783 56.09 17.47 9.44
CA CYS A 783 57.30 18.21 9.04
C CYS A 783 57.32 19.66 9.59
N SER A 784 58.49 20.31 9.66
CA SER A 784 58.75 21.64 10.24
C SER A 784 58.48 22.87 9.36
N SER A 785 57.92 22.76 8.16
CA SER A 785 57.50 23.93 7.37
C SER A 785 56.23 24.61 7.91
N LYS A 786 56.08 24.69 9.24
CA LYS A 786 54.84 24.97 9.95
C LYS A 786 54.57 26.46 10.16
N LEU A 787 55.56 27.29 9.88
CA LEU A 787 55.46 28.73 10.02
C LEU A 787 54.95 29.39 8.73
N PHE A 788 54.90 28.65 7.61
CA PHE A 788 54.47 29.16 6.32
C PHE A 788 53.45 28.25 5.64
N PHE A 789 52.53 28.83 4.87
CA PHE A 789 51.70 28.13 3.89
C PHE A 789 52.20 28.50 2.49
N ASN A 790 52.84 27.55 1.79
CA ASN A 790 53.72 27.81 0.65
C ASN A 790 54.83 28.82 1.04
N THR A 791 54.73 30.07 0.62
CA THR A 791 55.66 31.16 0.97
C THR A 791 55.05 32.20 1.92
N GLU A 792 53.75 32.08 2.23
CA GLU A 792 53.04 33.04 3.07
C GLU A 792 53.25 32.72 4.55
N PRO A 793 53.63 33.69 5.41
CA PRO A 793 53.77 33.45 6.85
C PRO A 793 52.41 33.17 7.49
N LEU A 794 52.40 32.26 8.46
CA LEU A 794 51.21 31.86 9.22
C LEU A 794 51.06 32.62 10.55
N TRP A 795 51.92 33.60 10.81
CA TRP A 795 51.87 34.47 11.97
C TRP A 795 51.55 35.91 11.56
N ARG A 796 51.03 36.73 12.48
CA ARG A 796 50.81 38.16 12.21
C ARG A 796 52.11 38.96 12.29
N HIS A 797 52.29 39.93 11.39
CA HIS A 797 53.51 40.76 11.34
C HIS A 797 53.74 41.60 12.62
N ASP A 798 52.72 41.83 13.46
CA ASP A 798 52.83 42.64 14.66
C ASP A 798 53.52 41.95 15.84
N ILE A 799 53.82 40.65 15.75
CA ILE A 799 54.54 39.90 16.78
C ILE A 799 56.08 39.96 16.63
N ASP A 800 56.58 40.56 15.55
CA ASP A 800 58.01 40.61 15.27
C ASP A 800 58.78 41.44 16.32
N ASN A 801 59.94 40.94 16.74
CA ASN A 801 60.80 41.44 17.81
C ASN A 801 60.10 41.55 19.18
N LYS A 802 59.06 40.75 19.45
CA LYS A 802 58.37 40.68 20.75
C LYS A 802 58.56 39.32 21.40
N ARG A 803 58.56 39.30 22.74
CA ARG A 803 58.41 38.05 23.50
C ARG A 803 56.95 37.61 23.42
N ILE A 804 56.72 36.39 22.97
CA ILE A 804 55.39 35.79 22.88
C ILE A 804 55.40 34.41 23.52
N ASN A 805 54.37 34.12 24.31
CA ASN A 805 54.18 32.79 24.85
C ASN A 805 53.98 31.79 23.70
N ILE A 806 54.76 30.71 23.70
CA ILE A 806 54.81 29.76 22.58
C ILE A 806 53.46 29.09 22.31
N THR A 807 52.65 28.86 23.36
CA THR A 807 51.32 28.25 23.24
C THR A 807 50.36 29.18 22.51
N ILE A 808 50.46 30.51 22.75
CA ILE A 808 49.66 31.52 22.05
C ILE A 808 50.05 31.59 20.58
N LEU A 809 51.35 31.70 20.30
CA LEU A 809 51.88 31.71 18.93
C LEU A 809 51.46 30.44 18.15
N MET A 810 51.52 29.28 18.81
CA MET A 810 51.10 28.01 18.23
C MET A 810 49.62 28.00 17.84
N ASN A 811 48.74 28.46 18.73
CA ASN A 811 47.30 28.49 18.47
C ASN A 811 46.98 29.41 17.29
N GLU A 812 47.66 30.56 17.22
CA GLU A 812 47.52 31.51 16.11
C GLU A 812 47.98 30.89 14.78
N ILE A 813 49.17 30.29 14.74
CA ILE A 813 49.69 29.61 13.55
C ILE A 813 48.76 28.48 13.10
N LYS A 814 48.23 27.70 14.05
CA LYS A 814 47.30 26.60 13.78
C LYS A 814 45.98 27.11 13.20
N GLU A 815 45.43 28.19 13.74
CA GLU A 815 44.20 28.80 13.25
C GLU A 815 44.37 29.35 11.83
N ASN A 816 45.45 30.12 11.59
CA ASN A 816 45.77 30.65 10.27
C ASN A 816 46.02 29.54 9.25
N PHE A 817 46.71 28.46 9.66
CA PHE A 817 46.90 27.29 8.82
C PHE A 817 45.57 26.64 8.47
N ASN A 818 44.69 26.42 9.44
CA ASN A 818 43.37 25.84 9.20
C ASN A 818 42.53 26.72 8.26
N ASN A 819 42.60 28.04 8.39
CA ASN A 819 41.91 28.97 7.50
C ASN A 819 42.47 28.89 6.07
N LYS A 820 43.80 28.91 5.90
CA LYS A 820 44.43 28.74 4.58
C LYS A 820 44.12 27.38 3.95
N MET A 821 44.03 26.32 4.75
CA MET A 821 43.63 25.00 4.29
C MET A 821 42.16 24.95 3.87
N LYS A 822 41.25 25.62 4.58
CA LYS A 822 39.85 25.77 4.18
C LYS A 822 39.71 26.60 2.91
N ASP A 823 40.48 27.67 2.78
CA ASP A 823 40.52 28.47 1.56
C ASP A 823 41.02 27.62 0.37
N TYR A 824 42.04 26.77 0.61
CA TYR A 824 42.67 25.95 -0.43
C TYR A 824 41.87 24.71 -0.84
N TYR A 825 41.30 23.96 0.12
CA TYR A 825 40.58 22.70 -0.11
C TYR A 825 39.06 22.86 -0.17
N GLY A 826 38.54 24.10 -0.11
CA GLY A 826 37.13 24.36 0.16
C GLY A 826 36.80 24.08 1.63
N ASN A 827 35.55 24.28 2.06
CA ASN A 827 35.09 24.24 3.46
C ASN A 827 35.34 22.93 4.27
N VAL A 828 36.20 22.02 3.81
CA VAL A 828 36.56 20.74 4.41
C VAL A 828 38.02 20.75 4.83
N GLU A 829 38.29 20.65 6.14
CA GLU A 829 39.64 20.39 6.65
C GLU A 829 40.12 18.99 6.21
N PRO A 830 41.39 18.82 5.78
CA PRO A 830 41.89 17.51 5.42
C PRO A 830 41.88 16.58 6.64
N ASN A 831 41.10 15.51 6.53
CA ASN A 831 41.02 14.47 7.54
C ASN A 831 41.91 13.26 7.15
N ASN A 832 41.89 12.21 7.97
CA ASN A 832 42.65 10.97 7.75
C ASN A 832 42.36 10.25 6.41
N SER A 833 41.29 10.66 5.72
CA SER A 833 40.89 10.12 4.42
C SER A 833 41.30 11.00 3.24
N SER A 834 41.72 12.24 3.47
CA SER A 834 42.11 13.18 2.39
C SER A 834 43.37 12.72 1.64
N ALA A 835 43.47 13.10 0.36
CA ALA A 835 44.63 12.79 -0.49
C ALA A 835 45.93 13.37 0.08
N HIS A 836 45.85 14.57 0.65
CA HIS A 836 46.94 15.26 1.33
C HIS A 836 47.46 14.45 2.53
N PHE A 837 46.56 14.09 3.45
CA PHE A 837 46.91 13.28 4.61
C PHE A 837 47.53 11.93 4.22
N LEU A 838 46.94 11.26 3.23
CA LEU A 838 47.44 9.97 2.75
C LEU A 838 48.81 10.06 2.10
N LEU A 839 49.08 11.08 1.27
CA LEU A 839 50.41 11.31 0.70
C LEU A 839 51.46 11.37 1.81
N HIS A 840 51.25 12.26 2.78
CA HIS A 840 52.20 12.44 3.87
C HIS A 840 52.32 11.21 4.76
N LYS A 841 51.21 10.53 5.05
CA LYS A 841 51.23 9.26 5.80
C LYS A 841 52.04 8.21 5.05
N THR A 842 51.81 8.04 3.75
CA THR A 842 52.52 7.05 2.93
C THR A 842 54.00 7.37 2.86
N VAL A 843 54.37 8.62 2.55
CA VAL A 843 55.78 9.04 2.51
C VAL A 843 56.47 8.78 3.86
N ALA A 844 55.85 9.20 4.96
CA ALA A 844 56.40 8.96 6.29
C ALA A 844 56.56 7.46 6.58
N ASN A 845 55.55 6.64 6.26
CA ASN A 845 55.61 5.20 6.48
C ASN A 845 56.74 4.56 5.67
N VAL A 846 56.87 4.91 4.39
CA VAL A 846 57.95 4.42 3.51
C VAL A 846 59.31 4.82 4.07
N LEU A 847 59.50 6.09 4.42
CA LEU A 847 60.79 6.59 4.90
C LEU A 847 61.18 6.06 6.28
N GLU A 848 60.21 5.82 7.18
CA GLU A 848 60.48 5.22 8.49
C GLU A 848 60.78 3.73 8.40
N THR A 849 60.06 3.01 7.54
CA THR A 849 60.18 1.54 7.47
C THR A 849 61.34 1.09 6.60
N LYS A 850 61.55 1.72 5.44
CA LYS A 850 62.55 1.30 4.45
C LYS A 850 63.82 2.16 4.47
N TYR A 851 63.74 3.43 4.87
CA TYR A 851 64.83 4.42 4.72
C TYR A 851 65.13 5.17 6.02
N SER A 852 65.15 4.46 7.15
CA SER A 852 65.24 5.06 8.50
C SER A 852 66.55 5.82 8.78
N ASN A 853 67.63 5.48 8.08
CA ASN A 853 68.98 6.01 8.30
C ASN A 853 69.45 7.02 7.24
N ASP A 854 68.79 7.10 6.08
CA ASP A 854 69.24 7.92 4.95
C ASP A 854 69.02 9.43 5.16
N GLU A 855 70.04 10.29 5.01
CA GLU A 855 69.85 11.73 5.23
C GLU A 855 69.51 12.53 3.95
N LEU A 856 69.63 11.91 2.78
CA LEU A 856 69.45 12.54 1.48
C LEU A 856 68.38 11.81 0.67
N ILE A 857 67.65 12.56 -0.15
CA ILE A 857 66.67 12.01 -1.07
C ILE A 857 67.35 11.14 -2.13
N ASN A 858 66.73 10.01 -2.48
CA ASN A 858 67.16 9.16 -3.58
C ASN A 858 65.96 8.66 -4.41
N ASP A 859 66.23 8.18 -5.61
CA ASP A 859 65.20 7.74 -6.56
C ASP A 859 64.33 6.61 -6.00
N TYR A 860 64.89 5.70 -5.19
CA TYR A 860 64.17 4.57 -4.62
C TYR A 860 63.11 5.00 -3.60
N MET A 861 63.40 6.02 -2.77
CA MET A 861 62.41 6.60 -1.86
C MET A 861 61.18 7.11 -2.62
N ILE A 862 61.41 7.82 -3.72
CA ILE A 862 60.34 8.40 -4.54
C ILE A 862 59.53 7.28 -5.20
N MET A 863 60.22 6.26 -5.75
CA MET A 863 59.57 5.10 -6.38
C MET A 863 58.71 4.31 -5.39
N ASP A 864 59.22 3.99 -4.20
CA ASP A 864 58.45 3.27 -3.18
C ASP A 864 57.22 4.07 -2.72
N CYS A 865 57.36 5.38 -2.53
CA CYS A 865 56.21 6.24 -2.20
C CYS A 865 55.16 6.22 -3.32
N MET A 866 55.57 6.27 -4.59
CA MET A 866 54.65 6.18 -5.72
C MET A 866 53.96 4.82 -5.83
N ILE A 867 54.68 3.72 -5.57
CA ILE A 867 54.11 2.38 -5.57
C ILE A 867 53.02 2.26 -4.50
N ASP A 868 53.32 2.68 -3.27
CA ASP A 868 52.37 2.60 -2.16
C ASP A 868 51.17 3.55 -2.35
N ILE A 869 51.38 4.74 -2.93
CA ILE A 869 50.29 5.64 -3.34
C ILE A 869 49.46 5.01 -4.48
N GLY A 870 50.12 4.34 -5.43
CA GLY A 870 49.51 3.59 -6.54
C GLY A 870 48.50 2.54 -6.09
N GLN A 871 48.78 1.86 -4.99
CA GLN A 871 47.89 0.84 -4.39
C GLN A 871 46.56 1.42 -3.90
N THR A 872 46.45 2.75 -3.72
CA THR A 872 45.17 3.41 -3.38
C THR A 872 44.20 3.52 -4.57
N ALA A 873 44.59 3.03 -5.75
CA ALA A 873 43.78 2.88 -6.96
C ALA A 873 43.12 4.18 -7.48
N GLY A 874 43.72 5.34 -7.22
CA GLY A 874 43.19 6.62 -7.69
C GLY A 874 41.84 7.03 -7.08
N ARG A 875 41.34 6.28 -6.09
CA ARG A 875 40.04 6.54 -5.41
C ARG A 875 39.94 7.95 -4.82
N ARG A 876 41.06 8.67 -4.74
CA ARG A 876 41.21 9.94 -4.03
C ARG A 876 42.12 10.93 -4.75
N GLY A 877 42.23 10.87 -6.08
CA GLY A 877 42.91 11.87 -6.92
C GLY A 877 43.76 11.28 -8.05
N ASN A 878 44.13 12.09 -9.06
CA ASN A 878 45.01 11.67 -10.15
C ASN A 878 46.48 11.65 -9.68
N ILE A 879 46.89 10.54 -9.07
CA ILE A 879 48.26 10.33 -8.57
C ILE A 879 49.33 10.34 -9.68
N TYR A 880 48.92 10.30 -10.94
CA TYR A 880 49.79 10.31 -12.12
C TYR A 880 49.91 11.69 -12.76
N ALA A 881 49.29 12.73 -12.18
CA ALA A 881 49.49 14.09 -12.62
C ALA A 881 50.95 14.50 -12.38
N ASP A 882 51.56 15.19 -13.35
CA ASP A 882 53.00 15.49 -13.33
C ASP A 882 53.40 16.36 -12.12
N ASP A 883 52.45 17.10 -11.55
CA ASP A 883 52.63 17.94 -10.37
C ASP A 883 52.57 17.15 -9.04
N VAL A 884 52.04 15.93 -9.01
CA VAL A 884 52.02 15.04 -7.82
C VAL A 884 53.41 14.48 -7.56
N PHE A 885 54.15 14.13 -8.61
CA PHE A 885 55.51 13.65 -8.49
C PHE A 885 56.40 14.66 -7.77
N LEU A 886 56.35 15.92 -8.20
CA LEU A 886 57.06 17.04 -7.58
C LEU A 886 56.76 17.14 -6.09
N LYS A 887 55.50 16.90 -5.69
CA LYS A 887 55.06 16.96 -4.31
C LYS A 887 55.51 15.78 -3.47
N ILE A 888 55.60 14.58 -4.05
CA ILE A 888 56.20 13.42 -3.36
C ILE A 888 57.67 13.73 -3.04
N VAL A 889 58.42 14.24 -4.02
CA VAL A 889 59.84 14.62 -3.85
C VAL A 889 59.98 15.67 -2.74
N LEU A 890 59.21 16.75 -2.82
CA LEU A 890 59.21 17.80 -1.79
C LEU A 890 58.83 17.24 -0.42
N THR A 891 57.82 16.36 -0.35
CA THR A 891 57.37 15.74 0.90
C THR A 891 58.46 14.85 1.52
N ILE A 892 59.17 14.08 0.70
CA ILE A 892 60.29 13.23 1.14
C ILE A 892 61.41 14.10 1.72
N GLU A 893 61.84 15.11 0.98
CA GLU A 893 62.92 15.99 1.39
C GLU A 893 62.60 16.72 2.70
N HIS A 894 61.39 17.24 2.80
CA HIS A 894 60.85 17.84 4.02
C HIS A 894 60.90 16.88 5.21
N TYR A 895 60.47 15.64 5.00
CA TYR A 895 60.51 14.61 6.03
C TYR A 895 61.95 14.35 6.51
N LEU A 896 62.91 14.22 5.58
CA LEU A 896 64.32 14.01 5.89
C LEU A 896 64.94 15.21 6.61
N LYS A 897 64.63 16.43 6.17
CA LYS A 897 65.07 17.67 6.81
C LYS A 897 64.57 17.72 8.26
N PHE A 898 63.28 17.48 8.48
CA PHE A 898 62.69 17.41 9.82
C PHE A 898 63.40 16.36 10.68
N ARG A 899 63.61 15.15 10.14
CA ARG A 899 64.31 14.08 10.85
C ARG A 899 65.71 14.50 11.31
N LYS A 900 66.45 15.25 10.47
CA LYS A 900 67.77 15.79 10.79
C LYS A 900 67.72 16.83 11.90
N THR A 901 66.80 17.79 11.83
CA THR A 901 66.63 18.80 12.90
C THR A 901 66.22 18.16 14.23
N THR A 902 65.36 17.14 14.17
CA THR A 902 64.86 16.45 15.37
C THR A 902 65.93 15.56 16.01
N LYS A 903 66.72 14.81 15.23
CA LYS A 903 67.87 14.03 15.74
C LYS A 903 68.89 14.91 16.46
N ASN A 904 69.10 16.14 15.99
CA ASN A 904 70.02 17.09 16.63
C ASN A 904 69.50 17.67 17.96
N MET A 905 68.21 17.53 18.27
CA MET A 905 67.59 18.06 19.51
C MET A 905 67.07 16.98 20.47
N MET A 906 67.07 15.70 20.08
CA MET A 906 66.60 14.60 20.94
C MET A 906 67.66 14.17 21.97
N LYS A 907 67.66 14.84 23.13
CA LYS A 907 68.04 14.26 24.43
C LYS A 907 66.84 14.23 25.40
N ILE A 908 65.62 14.05 24.87
CA ILE A 908 64.39 14.05 25.67
C ILE A 908 63.74 12.67 25.59
N ASP A 909 63.69 11.94 26.70
CA ASP A 909 63.14 10.58 26.84
C ASP A 909 61.59 10.50 26.78
N ASN A 910 60.91 11.60 26.43
CA ASN A 910 59.45 11.67 26.42
C ASN A 910 58.87 11.77 24.99
N GLU A 911 58.46 10.61 24.48
CA GLU A 911 57.90 10.44 23.12
C GLU A 911 56.57 11.20 22.92
N ILE A 912 55.79 11.43 23.97
CA ILE A 912 54.52 12.17 23.88
C ILE A 912 54.81 13.66 23.66
N LEU A 913 55.79 14.20 24.40
CA LEU A 913 56.17 15.62 24.31
C LEU A 913 56.78 15.95 22.94
N SER A 914 57.65 15.07 22.42
CA SER A 914 58.28 15.25 21.09
C SER A 914 57.29 15.17 19.92
N ARG A 915 56.13 14.54 20.15
CA ARG A 915 55.01 14.48 19.20
C ARG A 915 54.09 15.70 19.26
N SER A 916 54.16 16.52 20.32
CA SER A 916 53.28 17.68 20.48
C SER A 916 53.57 18.75 19.41
N TYR A 917 52.52 19.43 18.97
CA TYR A 917 52.63 20.49 17.96
C TYR A 917 53.43 21.68 18.50
N GLU A 918 53.26 22.00 19.79
CA GLU A 918 53.99 23.04 20.53
C GLU A 918 55.49 22.80 20.53
N TYR A 919 55.92 21.60 20.92
CA TYR A 919 57.34 21.23 20.94
C TYR A 919 57.99 21.40 19.56
N LYS A 920 57.27 21.02 18.49
CA LYS A 920 57.79 21.09 17.13
C LYS A 920 57.92 22.53 16.62
N ILE A 921 56.98 23.42 16.94
CA ILE A 921 57.10 24.85 16.61
C ILE A 921 58.24 25.46 17.43
N ARG A 922 58.27 25.20 18.74
CA ARG A 922 59.33 25.68 19.63
C ARG A 922 60.72 25.27 19.13
N ALA A 923 60.90 23.99 18.79
CA ALA A 923 62.16 23.47 18.29
C ALA A 923 62.59 24.14 16.98
N GLU A 924 61.67 24.39 16.04
CA GLU A 924 61.98 25.07 14.78
C GLU A 924 62.39 26.54 14.99
N LEU A 925 61.72 27.25 15.90
CA LEU A 925 62.04 28.64 16.22
C LEU A 925 63.41 28.75 16.92
N ILE A 926 63.69 27.88 17.89
CA ILE A 926 65.01 27.80 18.55
C ILE A 926 66.09 27.40 17.54
N ALA A 927 65.83 26.43 16.67
CA ALA A 927 66.77 26.01 15.62
C ALA A 927 67.06 27.14 14.61
N SER A 928 66.12 28.07 14.45
CA SER A 928 66.32 29.30 13.65
C SER A 928 67.14 30.36 14.39
N GLY A 929 67.53 30.13 15.65
CA GLY A 929 68.36 31.02 16.45
C GLY A 929 67.57 32.03 17.30
N MET A 930 66.28 31.80 17.55
CA MET A 930 65.47 32.63 18.44
C MET A 930 65.74 32.32 19.91
N GLU A 931 65.69 33.35 20.76
CA GLU A 931 65.91 33.22 22.20
C GLU A 931 64.62 32.75 22.89
N TYR A 932 64.68 31.60 23.57
CA TYR A 932 63.55 31.03 24.31
C TYR A 932 63.85 31.06 25.82
N ASP A 933 62.89 31.53 26.61
CA ASP A 933 62.93 31.51 28.07
C ASP A 933 62.06 30.38 28.61
N GLU A 934 62.71 29.37 29.17
CA GLU A 934 62.06 28.18 29.72
C GLU A 934 61.14 28.49 30.91
N ASN A 935 61.43 29.54 31.70
CA ASN A 935 60.66 29.85 32.91
C ASN A 935 59.30 30.48 32.58
N THR A 936 59.27 31.30 31.54
CA THR A 936 58.07 32.03 31.10
C THR A 936 57.34 31.36 29.94
N ASN A 937 57.97 30.37 29.32
CA ASN A 937 57.53 29.73 28.08
C ASN A 937 57.37 30.73 26.92
N GLU A 938 58.16 31.80 26.94
CA GLU A 938 58.15 32.86 25.94
C GLU A 938 59.34 32.76 24.99
N ILE A 939 59.13 33.10 23.73
CA ILE A 939 60.17 33.20 22.71
C ILE A 939 60.25 34.63 22.19
N LEU A 940 61.46 35.18 22.08
CA LEU A 940 61.68 36.42 21.35
C LEU A 940 61.57 36.11 19.85
N PHE A 941 60.42 36.44 19.28
CA PHE A 941 60.10 36.09 17.91
C PHE A 941 60.72 37.09 16.94
N GLU A 942 61.73 36.66 16.18
CA GLU A 942 62.45 37.49 15.21
C GLU A 942 62.29 36.89 13.81
N SER A 943 61.28 37.35 13.08
CA SER A 943 60.93 36.84 11.74
C SER A 943 62.08 36.92 10.74
N SER A 944 63.02 37.86 10.92
CA SER A 944 64.25 37.98 10.12
C SER A 944 65.17 36.76 10.23
N LYS A 945 65.08 35.98 11.31
CA LYS A 945 65.80 34.72 11.51
C LYS A 945 65.14 33.54 10.81
N LEU A 946 63.86 33.67 10.45
CA LEU A 946 63.14 32.63 9.71
C LEU A 946 63.49 32.73 8.22
N LYS A 947 64.10 31.67 7.70
CA LYS A 947 64.28 31.55 6.26
C LYS A 947 62.93 31.17 5.64
N ILE A 948 62.40 32.04 4.77
CA ILE A 948 61.29 31.66 3.90
C ILE A 948 61.72 30.36 3.20
N PRO A 949 60.88 29.31 3.21
CA PRO A 949 61.21 28.08 2.53
C PRO A 949 61.50 28.40 1.07
N HIS A 950 62.75 28.26 0.65
CA HIS A 950 63.06 28.24 -0.78
C HIS A 950 62.43 26.96 -1.32
N MET A 951 61.35 27.11 -2.08
CA MET A 951 60.88 26.05 -2.97
C MET A 951 62.09 25.65 -3.80
N ILE A 952 62.58 24.44 -3.59
CA ILE A 952 63.71 23.96 -4.38
C ILE A 952 63.23 23.97 -5.82
N GLU A 953 63.83 24.84 -6.62
CA GLU A 953 63.82 24.67 -8.05
C GLU A 953 64.56 23.36 -8.28
N LEU A 954 63.79 22.27 -8.30
CA LEU A 954 64.28 21.00 -8.79
C LEU A 954 64.74 21.29 -10.20
N ASP A 955 66.06 21.34 -10.38
CA ASP A 955 66.69 21.52 -11.67
C ASP A 955 66.11 20.43 -12.55
N LYS A 956 65.14 20.80 -13.39
CA LYS A 956 64.35 19.85 -14.17
C LYS A 956 65.26 19.01 -15.09
N ASN A 957 66.50 19.45 -15.28
CA ASN A 957 67.54 18.81 -16.06
C ASN A 957 68.31 17.72 -15.28
N LYS A 958 68.24 17.67 -13.94
CA LYS A 958 68.93 16.64 -13.13
C LYS A 958 68.12 15.37 -12.91
N ILE A 959 66.79 15.44 -12.97
CA ILE A 959 65.91 14.28 -12.83
C ILE A 959 65.18 14.07 -14.15
N ASN A 960 65.49 12.98 -14.86
CA ASN A 960 64.78 12.62 -16.09
C ASN A 960 63.40 12.05 -15.73
N PHE A 961 62.42 12.93 -15.55
CA PHE A 961 61.07 12.57 -15.12
C PHE A 961 60.39 11.54 -16.04
N ASN A 962 60.67 11.58 -17.35
CA ASN A 962 60.14 10.60 -18.29
C ASN A 962 60.71 9.20 -18.05
N GLN A 963 62.01 9.12 -17.78
CA GLN A 963 62.68 7.85 -17.47
C GLN A 963 62.20 7.28 -16.14
N LEU A 964 61.99 8.13 -15.13
CA LEU A 964 61.51 7.70 -13.83
C LEU A 964 60.03 7.27 -13.87
N LYS A 965 59.17 7.99 -14.63
CA LYS A 965 57.77 7.61 -14.90
C LYS A 965 57.69 6.25 -15.60
N LYS A 966 58.55 6.02 -16.59
CA LYS A 966 58.69 4.73 -17.28
C LYS A 966 59.10 3.62 -16.30
N ARG A 967 60.09 3.87 -15.44
CA ARG A 967 60.60 2.89 -14.46
C ARG A 967 59.59 2.57 -13.35
N VAL A 968 58.80 3.54 -12.90
CA VAL A 968 57.69 3.33 -11.95
C VAL A 968 56.59 2.47 -12.58
N GLN A 969 56.28 2.69 -13.86
CA GLN A 969 55.34 1.84 -14.60
C GLN A 969 55.87 0.41 -14.73
N GLU A 970 57.15 0.24 -15.08
CA GLU A 970 57.80 -1.08 -15.17
C GLU A 970 57.78 -1.81 -13.81
N LEU A 971 58.10 -1.13 -12.71
CA LEU A 971 58.09 -1.71 -11.36
C LEU A 971 56.68 -2.01 -10.83
N TYR A 972 55.70 -1.17 -11.17
CA TYR A 972 54.29 -1.45 -10.87
C TYR A 972 53.79 -2.68 -11.63
N ILE A 973 54.18 -2.81 -12.91
CA ILE A 973 53.90 -4.00 -13.73
C ILE A 973 54.58 -5.23 -13.10
N ALA A 974 55.84 -5.13 -12.71
CA ALA A 974 56.59 -6.22 -12.08
C ALA A 974 56.01 -6.63 -10.70
N SER A 975 55.59 -5.69 -9.87
CA SER A 975 54.97 -6.00 -8.58
C SER A 975 53.62 -6.70 -8.75
N LYS A 976 52.86 -6.32 -9.79
CA LYS A 976 51.58 -6.93 -10.14
C LYS A 976 51.73 -8.34 -10.74
N ILE A 977 52.78 -8.56 -11.52
CA ILE A 977 53.16 -9.89 -12.02
C ILE A 977 53.57 -10.79 -10.84
N ASN A 978 54.29 -10.24 -9.85
CA ASN A 978 54.68 -10.99 -8.66
C ASN A 978 53.51 -11.28 -7.70
N SER A 979 52.49 -10.40 -7.62
CA SER A 979 51.28 -10.64 -6.81
C SER A 979 50.37 -11.71 -7.40
N ASN A 980 50.47 -12.03 -8.70
CA ASN A 980 49.72 -13.13 -9.32
C ASN A 980 50.19 -14.53 -8.86
N LYS A 981 51.27 -14.64 -8.08
CA LYS A 981 51.66 -15.91 -7.43
C LYS A 981 50.90 -16.17 -6.12
N ASP A 982 50.15 -15.20 -5.63
CA ASP A 982 49.30 -15.34 -4.44
C ASP A 982 47.85 -15.57 -4.90
N ILE A 983 47.42 -16.84 -4.90
CA ILE A 983 46.17 -17.34 -5.53
C ILE A 983 44.89 -16.68 -4.98
N ASN A 984 44.96 -15.89 -3.92
CA ASN A 984 43.82 -15.23 -3.29
C ASN A 984 43.57 -13.77 -3.71
N GLN A 985 44.26 -13.24 -4.72
CA GLN A 985 43.90 -11.95 -5.31
C GLN A 985 43.53 -12.09 -6.79
N THR A 986 42.24 -11.93 -7.09
CA THR A 986 41.74 -11.83 -8.46
C THR A 986 42.32 -10.59 -9.14
N CYS A 987 43.19 -10.77 -10.14
CA CYS A 987 43.54 -9.72 -11.10
C CYS A 987 43.62 -10.26 -12.54
N LEU A 988 43.03 -9.49 -13.45
CA LEU A 988 42.77 -9.77 -14.86
C LEU A 988 44.02 -10.10 -15.70
N ASN A 989 43.89 -11.05 -16.63
CA ASN A 989 44.81 -11.30 -17.75
C ASN A 989 44.77 -10.14 -18.78
N ILE A 990 45.91 -9.85 -19.40
CA ILE A 990 46.08 -8.85 -20.48
C ILE A 990 46.82 -9.54 -21.63
N GLU A 991 46.36 -9.38 -22.88
CA GLU A 991 46.91 -10.04 -24.07
C GLU A 991 47.89 -9.15 -24.85
N ILE A 992 48.82 -9.75 -25.61
CA ILE A 992 49.90 -9.08 -26.36
C ILE A 992 49.38 -7.99 -27.32
N LYS A 993 48.14 -8.11 -27.80
CA LYS A 993 47.43 -7.09 -28.57
C LYS A 993 47.46 -5.71 -27.89
N ASP A 994 47.34 -5.69 -26.56
CA ASP A 994 47.27 -4.46 -25.79
C ASP A 994 48.59 -3.67 -25.85
N PHE A 995 49.74 -4.32 -26.10
CA PHE A 995 51.04 -3.66 -26.22
C PHE A 995 51.24 -2.93 -27.56
N ILE A 996 50.68 -3.46 -28.65
CA ILE A 996 50.77 -2.85 -30.00
C ILE A 996 49.85 -1.62 -30.08
N GLU A 997 48.69 -1.65 -29.42
CA GLU A 997 47.70 -0.56 -29.43
C GLU A 997 48.13 0.67 -28.60
N PHE A 998 49.19 0.59 -27.80
CA PHE A 998 49.81 1.75 -27.11
C PHE A 998 50.89 2.48 -27.92
N GLY A 999 51.12 2.10 -29.18
CA GLY A 999 51.97 2.85 -30.12
C GLY A 999 53.47 2.57 -30.04
N TYR A 1000 53.89 1.45 -29.43
CA TYR A 1000 55.27 1.00 -29.47
C TYR A 1000 55.59 0.28 -30.79
N GLN A 1001 56.59 0.75 -31.54
CA GLN A 1001 57.23 -0.05 -32.59
C GLN A 1001 58.32 -0.89 -31.92
N MET A 1002 58.10 -2.20 -31.81
CA MET A 1002 59.10 -3.14 -31.32
C MET A 1002 59.72 -3.89 -32.51
N ASN A 1003 61.04 -4.02 -32.53
CA ASN A 1003 61.71 -4.87 -33.52
C ASN A 1003 61.45 -6.34 -33.19
N ALA A 1004 61.31 -7.18 -34.23
CA ALA A 1004 60.98 -8.59 -34.07
C ALA A 1004 62.00 -9.36 -33.21
N ASP A 1005 63.27 -8.92 -33.21
CA ASP A 1005 64.33 -9.54 -32.41
C ASP A 1005 64.16 -9.31 -30.90
N ASP A 1006 63.47 -8.24 -30.50
CA ASP A 1006 63.17 -7.94 -29.08
C ASP A 1006 62.00 -8.78 -28.54
N LEU A 1007 61.22 -9.42 -29.41
CA LEU A 1007 60.08 -10.27 -29.05
C LEU A 1007 60.47 -11.73 -28.82
N LEU A 1008 61.61 -12.20 -29.35
CA LEU A 1008 62.02 -13.60 -29.26
C LEU A 1008 62.18 -14.13 -27.82
N PRO A 1009 62.71 -13.36 -26.84
CA PRO A 1009 62.83 -13.84 -25.45
C PRO A 1009 61.52 -13.86 -24.66
N ILE A 1010 60.47 -13.20 -25.15
CA ILE A 1010 59.14 -13.14 -24.50
C ILE A 1010 58.23 -14.27 -25.03
N TRP A 1011 58.56 -14.83 -26.19
CA TRP A 1011 57.83 -15.93 -26.81
C TRP A 1011 58.34 -17.32 -26.42
N ALA A 1012 59.58 -17.42 -25.91
CA ALA A 1012 60.16 -18.64 -25.33
C ALA A 1012 59.94 -18.66 -23.81
#